data_AF-A0A0C2MQ69-F1
#
_entry.id   AF-A0A0C2MQ69-F1
#
_cell.length_a   1.000
_cell.length_b   1.000
_cell.length_c   1.000
_cell.angle_alpha   90.00
_cell.angle_beta   90.00
_cell.angle_gamma   90.00
#
_symmetry.space_group_name_H-M   'P 1'
#
loop_
_entity.id
_entity.type
_entity.pdbx_description
1 polymer ?
#
loop_
_entity_poly.entity_id
_entity_poly.type
_entity_poly.pdbx_seq_one_letter_code
_entity_poly.pdbx_strand_id
1 'polypeptide(L)'
;MEFYIDICHFLRTTDFEYPTIISDLVRFIEIFIYELWPPLILDNKVKYRMYLPLAKGLEKYVEPAIQSNNHDLVYSITSLVANLALICFQDYIHSDIETDYTFLEVLNYICKFNDIEVHHPNLLWWDTRDKFHPFVHKYCDIFLNQILEASFLFQPIRNEYSTGHMDNFGVEFWRKIGECLQFIFQVTDPEPYLTCAISIIHTCQNDYSYMEPSIFFISTLIATKYRYNVVLDEVCELIFTIPSDAPQLLIKTSFRFLTNFIRNRPKSPDTPKISFYPIIKWFTRMSVCIFPVEKFGIEPDEGMLSDTISACNVLVIFRGNNEIKNLSRIIRDEIALVSEDNKSDVFKNVYNYLMNSLLKDIQNDKDIIDSNFPLFILTEIRNLVESMLDIYPTENDWDTIEKTLDWCFKIIDHFKENEEVRDKACEFVRFLVDKSKGFYPHFKILCEKLVKSYQDMNLSCFLNILHLIFEFYVTEAERWEWFLPFVRLIFEHGLDLLVDKCSDTDPIHVSRLMNLFRSVLERKYDDVLAGMEIGRLVAVSADGLLSDNESIFKEHLQVLQQLFERSTTADLKNRPETDFAVIRLYRLHAKPVVKSCLEVILSRRSQSFVEGCGSLLHTMHSGEKTIIGIHVKIIHGFLFMMWKNHSNAVDYGSSILDRFIKLINVSDKDEAIYLATEINSELYGY
;
A
#
# COMPACT_ATOMS: atom_id res chain seq x y z
N MET A 1 44.02 -36.99 11.97
CA MET A 1 43.03 -36.98 13.07
C MET A 1 43.31 -35.85 14.03
N GLU A 2 44.48 -35.77 14.67
CA GLU A 2 44.85 -34.65 15.57
C GLU A 2 44.64 -33.28 14.92
N PHE A 3 45.16 -33.10 13.72
CA PHE A 3 44.99 -31.87 12.94
C PHE A 3 43.52 -31.46 12.69
N TYR A 4 42.62 -32.43 12.48
CA TYR A 4 41.20 -32.17 12.31
C TYR A 4 40.53 -31.73 13.63
N ILE A 5 40.96 -32.34 14.75
CA ILE A 5 40.49 -31.97 16.08
C ILE A 5 40.88 -30.51 16.36
N ASP A 6 42.08 -30.10 15.97
CA ASP A 6 42.56 -28.73 16.12
C ASP A 6 41.74 -27.73 15.29
N ILE A 7 41.42 -28.07 14.03
CA ILE A 7 40.53 -27.24 13.18
C ILE A 7 39.13 -27.11 13.82
N CYS A 8 38.54 -28.21 14.28
CA CYS A 8 37.21 -28.17 14.90
C CYS A 8 37.22 -27.42 16.24
N HIS A 9 38.28 -27.56 17.02
CA HIS A 9 38.47 -26.80 18.25
C HIS A 9 38.58 -25.31 17.93
N PHE A 10 39.42 -24.95 16.96
CA PHE A 10 39.57 -23.57 16.50
C PHE A 10 38.25 -22.99 15.99
N LEU A 11 37.53 -23.71 15.13
CA LEU A 11 36.21 -23.31 14.65
C LEU A 11 35.20 -23.15 15.78
N ARG A 12 35.35 -23.80 16.94
CA ARG A 12 34.47 -23.60 18.09
C ARG A 12 34.88 -22.40 18.94
N THR A 13 36.17 -22.18 19.15
CA THR A 13 36.69 -21.18 20.09
C THR A 13 36.93 -19.80 19.50
N THR A 14 37.09 -19.68 18.18
CA THR A 14 37.42 -18.40 17.53
C THR A 14 36.20 -17.49 17.43
N ASP A 15 36.36 -16.23 17.84
CA ASP A 15 35.35 -15.17 17.78
C ASP A 15 35.35 -14.46 16.41
N PHE A 16 34.23 -13.84 16.03
CA PHE A 16 34.05 -13.22 14.70
C PHE A 16 34.84 -11.91 14.50
N GLU A 17 35.49 -11.38 15.53
CA GLU A 17 36.16 -10.06 15.50
C GLU A 17 37.28 -9.92 14.44
N TYR A 18 37.67 -11.00 13.76
CA TYR A 18 38.76 -11.03 12.78
C TYR A 18 38.37 -11.70 11.45
N PRO A 19 37.60 -11.03 10.57
CA PRO A 19 37.09 -11.61 9.32
C PRO A 19 38.19 -12.09 8.35
N THR A 20 39.39 -11.49 8.39
CA THR A 20 40.55 -11.93 7.59
C THR A 20 41.07 -13.30 8.03
N ILE A 21 41.14 -13.55 9.34
CA ILE A 21 41.55 -14.85 9.91
C ILE A 21 40.54 -15.93 9.54
N ILE A 22 39.25 -15.60 9.54
CA ILE A 22 38.19 -16.53 9.16
C ILE A 22 38.26 -16.85 7.66
N SER A 23 38.52 -15.85 6.81
CA SER A 23 38.71 -16.06 5.37
C SER A 23 39.89 -16.98 5.07
N ASP A 24 41.04 -16.75 5.72
CA ASP A 24 42.23 -17.60 5.58
C ASP A 24 41.96 -19.02 6.08
N LEU A 25 41.20 -19.18 7.17
CA LEU A 25 40.80 -20.47 7.69
C LEU A 25 39.87 -21.22 6.73
N VAL A 26 38.85 -20.55 6.17
CA VAL A 26 37.91 -21.14 5.21
C VAL A 26 38.67 -21.63 3.97
N ARG A 27 39.56 -20.78 3.43
CA ARG A 27 40.42 -21.14 2.30
C ARG A 27 41.35 -22.31 2.63
N PHE A 28 41.88 -22.34 3.85
CA PHE A 28 42.73 -23.44 4.32
C PHE A 28 41.94 -24.76 4.40
N ILE A 29 40.73 -24.74 4.96
CA ILE A 29 39.85 -25.91 5.05
C ILE A 29 39.49 -26.41 3.64
N GLU A 30 39.20 -25.50 2.71
CA GLU A 30 38.92 -25.81 1.32
C GLU A 30 40.09 -26.56 0.66
N ILE A 31 41.31 -26.01 0.74
CA ILE A 31 42.54 -26.65 0.23
C ILE A 31 42.74 -28.02 0.90
N PHE A 32 42.52 -28.11 2.21
CA PHE A 32 42.67 -29.36 2.94
C PHE A 32 41.72 -30.46 2.44
N ILE A 33 40.45 -30.12 2.20
CA ILE A 33 39.45 -31.06 1.69
C ILE A 33 39.77 -31.48 0.24
N TYR A 34 40.19 -30.56 -0.61
CA TYR A 34 40.38 -30.83 -2.04
C TYR A 34 41.72 -31.47 -2.38
N GLU A 35 42.81 -31.02 -1.77
CA GLU A 35 44.16 -31.41 -2.20
C GLU A 35 44.76 -32.52 -1.33
N LEU A 36 44.46 -32.51 -0.03
CA LEU A 36 45.15 -33.37 0.94
C LEU A 36 44.33 -34.61 1.34
N TRP A 37 43.01 -34.55 1.18
CA TRP A 37 42.11 -35.58 1.70
C TRP A 37 41.71 -36.72 0.75
N PRO A 38 41.57 -36.53 -0.58
CA PRO A 38 41.19 -37.61 -1.51
C PRO A 38 42.03 -38.91 -1.45
N PRO A 39 43.33 -38.92 -1.06
CA PRO A 39 44.09 -40.18 -0.98
C PRO A 39 43.83 -41.04 0.28
N LEU A 40 43.03 -40.57 1.25
CA LEU A 40 42.75 -41.32 2.49
C LEU A 40 41.55 -42.26 2.32
N ILE A 41 41.80 -43.57 2.19
CA ILE A 41 40.76 -44.62 2.24
C ILE A 41 40.24 -44.73 3.68
N LEU A 42 39.29 -43.87 4.03
CA LEU A 42 38.58 -43.90 5.31
C LEU A 42 37.18 -44.49 5.12
N ASP A 43 36.72 -45.22 6.13
CA ASP A 43 35.34 -45.70 6.21
C ASP A 43 34.34 -44.52 6.22
N ASN A 44 33.18 -44.70 5.58
CA ASN A 44 32.18 -43.64 5.38
C ASN A 44 31.67 -43.09 6.72
N LYS A 45 31.64 -43.90 7.79
CA LYS A 45 31.28 -43.45 9.14
C LYS A 45 32.30 -42.49 9.73
N VAL A 46 33.59 -42.71 9.44
CA VAL A 46 34.66 -41.81 9.89
C VAL A 46 34.58 -40.50 9.13
N LYS A 47 34.39 -40.55 7.81
CA LYS A 47 34.20 -39.34 6.99
C LYS A 47 33.00 -38.51 7.46
N TYR A 48 31.85 -39.13 7.69
CA TYR A 48 30.64 -38.47 8.20
C TYR A 48 30.87 -37.78 9.55
N ARG A 49 31.49 -38.50 10.51
CA ARG A 49 31.83 -37.95 11.83
C ARG A 49 32.80 -36.78 11.77
N MET A 50 33.54 -36.64 10.68
CA MET A 50 34.48 -35.55 10.48
C MET A 50 33.85 -34.35 9.76
N TYR A 51 33.08 -34.58 8.70
CA TYR A 51 32.51 -33.47 7.94
C TYR A 51 31.34 -32.77 8.64
N LEU A 52 30.50 -33.49 9.38
CA LEU A 52 29.35 -32.90 10.06
C LEU A 52 29.76 -31.83 11.12
N PRO A 53 30.72 -32.08 12.03
CA PRO A 53 31.16 -31.04 12.97
C PRO A 53 31.86 -29.86 12.30
N LEU A 54 32.52 -30.10 11.17
CA LEU A 54 33.19 -29.06 10.38
C LEU A 54 32.16 -28.11 9.76
N ALA A 55 31.12 -28.68 9.13
CA ALA A 55 30.02 -27.93 8.58
C ALA A 55 29.27 -27.12 9.66
N LYS A 56 28.87 -27.76 10.77
CA LYS A 56 28.23 -27.06 11.91
C LYS A 56 29.11 -25.97 12.52
N GLY A 57 30.43 -26.19 12.54
CA GLY A 57 31.40 -25.20 13.01
C GLY A 57 31.50 -23.97 12.10
N LEU A 58 31.23 -24.12 10.79
CA LEU A 58 31.26 -23.04 9.81
C LEU A 58 29.98 -22.18 9.84
N GLU A 59 28.83 -22.75 10.23
CA GLU A 59 27.55 -22.04 10.31
C GLU A 59 27.62 -20.77 11.15
N LYS A 60 28.30 -20.83 12.30
CA LYS A 60 28.37 -19.69 13.23
C LYS A 60 29.00 -18.42 12.64
N TYR A 61 29.70 -18.53 11.51
CA TYR A 61 30.39 -17.42 10.85
C TYR A 61 29.58 -16.80 9.70
N VAL A 62 28.48 -17.42 9.25
CA VAL A 62 27.69 -16.90 8.11
C VAL A 62 26.87 -15.69 8.50
N GLU A 63 26.12 -15.75 9.62
CA GLU A 63 25.27 -14.65 10.07
C GLU A 63 26.08 -13.36 10.37
N PRO A 64 27.22 -13.42 11.08
CA PRO A 64 28.03 -12.22 11.27
C PRO A 64 28.68 -11.72 9.96
N ALA A 65 28.97 -12.61 9.00
CA ALA A 65 29.46 -12.21 7.68
C ALA A 65 28.40 -11.46 6.85
N ILE A 66 27.12 -11.83 6.99
CA ILE A 66 25.98 -11.09 6.41
C ILE A 66 25.85 -9.72 7.08
N GLN A 67 25.87 -9.66 8.41
CA GLN A 67 25.77 -8.40 9.15
C GLN A 67 26.89 -7.41 8.85
N SER A 68 28.06 -7.92 8.45
CA SER A 68 29.23 -7.11 8.05
C SER A 68 29.32 -6.83 6.54
N ASN A 69 28.31 -7.23 5.75
CA ASN A 69 28.30 -7.12 4.28
C ASN A 69 29.55 -7.75 3.60
N ASN A 70 30.12 -8.81 4.18
CA ASN A 70 31.28 -9.51 3.61
C ASN A 70 30.82 -10.65 2.69
N HIS A 71 30.35 -10.28 1.51
CA HIS A 71 29.77 -11.22 0.54
C HIS A 71 30.75 -12.32 0.09
N ASP A 72 32.05 -12.03 -0.02
CA ASP A 72 33.08 -13.01 -0.41
C ASP A 72 33.25 -14.11 0.64
N LEU A 73 33.19 -13.74 1.92
CA LEU A 73 33.27 -14.69 3.03
C LEU A 73 32.00 -15.55 3.13
N VAL A 74 30.82 -14.93 2.98
CA VAL A 74 29.54 -15.65 2.90
C VAL A 74 29.57 -16.67 1.76
N TYR A 75 30.06 -16.28 0.59
CA TYR A 75 30.19 -17.18 -0.57
C TYR A 75 31.16 -18.33 -0.30
N SER A 76 32.35 -18.03 0.24
CA SER A 76 33.37 -19.05 0.52
C SER A 76 32.90 -20.07 1.55
N ILE A 77 32.24 -19.62 2.62
CA ILE A 77 31.67 -20.51 3.64
C ILE A 77 30.53 -21.35 3.05
N THR A 78 29.57 -20.75 2.35
CA THR A 78 28.43 -21.49 1.79
C THR A 78 28.86 -22.50 0.73
N SER A 79 29.82 -22.15 -0.14
CA SER A 79 30.45 -23.08 -1.10
C SER A 79 31.13 -24.25 -0.39
N LEU A 80 31.93 -23.98 0.64
CA LEU A 80 32.65 -25.01 1.40
C LEU A 80 31.68 -25.98 2.10
N VAL A 81 30.64 -25.45 2.75
CA VAL A 81 29.62 -26.27 3.43
C VAL A 81 28.82 -27.08 2.41
N ALA A 82 28.49 -26.52 1.23
CA ALA A 82 27.81 -27.24 0.16
C ALA A 82 28.65 -28.39 -0.43
N ASN A 83 29.96 -28.18 -0.58
CA ASN A 83 30.88 -29.20 -1.04
C ASN A 83 31.10 -30.32 0.00
N LEU A 84 31.25 -29.94 1.27
CA LEU A 84 31.26 -30.90 2.37
C LEU A 84 29.98 -31.72 2.42
N ALA A 85 28.84 -31.06 2.17
CA ALA A 85 27.57 -31.72 2.04
C ALA A 85 27.55 -32.73 0.92
N LEU A 86 27.98 -32.34 -0.27
CA LEU A 86 28.02 -33.24 -1.39
C LEU A 86 28.91 -34.48 -1.15
N ILE A 87 30.10 -34.28 -0.58
CA ILE A 87 31.02 -35.39 -0.24
C ILE A 87 30.37 -36.30 0.81
N CYS A 88 29.76 -35.72 1.85
CA CYS A 88 29.00 -36.49 2.84
C CYS A 88 27.91 -37.30 2.16
N PHE A 89 27.11 -36.71 1.28
CA PHE A 89 26.00 -37.38 0.63
C PHE A 89 26.45 -38.55 -0.24
N GLN A 90 27.52 -38.38 -1.02
CA GLN A 90 28.06 -39.45 -1.87
C GLN A 90 28.50 -40.67 -1.04
N ASP A 91 29.09 -40.44 0.13
CA ASP A 91 29.55 -41.50 1.02
C ASP A 91 28.44 -42.02 1.97
N TYR A 92 27.41 -41.21 2.23
CA TYR A 92 26.31 -41.51 3.14
C TYR A 92 25.21 -42.38 2.50
N ILE A 93 24.87 -42.11 1.24
CA ILE A 93 23.88 -42.89 0.49
C ILE A 93 24.43 -44.31 0.30
N HIS A 94 23.72 -45.32 0.85
CA HIS A 94 24.13 -46.74 0.94
C HIS A 94 25.05 -47.13 2.10
N SER A 95 25.24 -46.27 3.10
CA SER A 95 25.99 -46.62 4.32
C SER A 95 25.09 -47.05 5.48
N ASP A 96 25.64 -47.78 6.46
CA ASP A 96 24.92 -48.22 7.68
C ASP A 96 24.47 -47.05 8.60
N ILE A 97 24.79 -45.80 8.24
CA ILE A 97 24.41 -44.58 8.95
C ILE A 97 23.34 -43.77 8.21
N GLU A 98 22.73 -44.32 7.14
CA GLU A 98 21.68 -43.67 6.31
C GLU A 98 20.44 -43.16 7.12
N THR A 99 20.32 -43.53 8.39
CA THR A 99 19.27 -43.06 9.32
C THR A 99 19.62 -41.79 10.11
N ASP A 100 20.85 -41.26 10.00
CA ASP A 100 21.28 -40.03 10.70
C ASP A 100 21.01 -38.75 9.88
N TYR A 101 19.79 -38.24 10.04
CA TYR A 101 19.30 -37.03 9.36
C TYR A 101 19.90 -35.71 9.88
N THR A 102 20.83 -35.73 10.85
CA THR A 102 21.47 -34.51 11.39
C THR A 102 22.16 -33.70 10.30
N PHE A 103 22.55 -34.35 9.20
CA PHE A 103 23.15 -33.72 8.04
C PHE A 103 22.16 -32.89 7.19
N LEU A 104 20.86 -33.23 7.22
CA LEU A 104 19.82 -32.43 6.56
C LEU A 104 19.61 -31.08 7.23
N GLU A 105 19.90 -30.95 8.54
CA GLU A 105 19.86 -29.68 9.25
C GLU A 105 20.86 -28.68 8.67
N VAL A 106 22.06 -29.17 8.34
CA VAL A 106 23.14 -28.39 7.71
C VAL A 106 22.74 -27.94 6.31
N LEU A 107 22.15 -28.83 5.50
CA LEU A 107 21.60 -28.43 4.20
C LEU A 107 20.51 -27.38 4.33
N ASN A 108 19.57 -27.58 5.25
CA ASN A 108 18.47 -26.65 5.49
C ASN A 108 19.00 -25.28 5.96
N TYR A 109 20.08 -25.27 6.74
CA TYR A 109 20.80 -24.06 7.11
C TYR A 109 21.33 -23.31 5.88
N ILE A 110 22.02 -24.01 4.96
CA ILE A 110 22.52 -23.41 3.70
C ILE A 110 21.38 -22.85 2.85
N CYS A 111 20.26 -23.58 2.73
CA CYS A 111 19.11 -23.16 1.93
C CYS A 111 18.47 -21.85 2.39
N LYS A 112 18.62 -21.46 3.66
CA LYS A 112 18.10 -20.17 4.18
C LYS A 112 18.76 -18.95 3.56
N PHE A 113 19.92 -19.12 2.91
CA PHE A 113 20.66 -18.03 2.30
C PHE A 113 20.38 -17.89 0.79
N ASN A 114 19.47 -18.69 0.23
CA ASN A 114 19.07 -18.59 -1.18
C ASN A 114 18.32 -17.29 -1.52
N ASP A 115 17.72 -16.62 -0.53
CA ASP A 115 17.02 -15.34 -0.70
C ASP A 115 17.95 -14.12 -0.59
N ILE A 116 19.22 -14.31 -0.25
CA ILE A 116 20.19 -13.23 -0.29
C ILE A 116 20.52 -13.01 -1.77
N GLU A 117 19.86 -12.02 -2.39
CA GLU A 117 20.16 -11.50 -3.73
C GLU A 117 21.60 -10.93 -3.78
N VAL A 118 22.61 -11.79 -3.65
CA VAL A 118 23.97 -11.42 -4.02
C VAL A 118 24.00 -11.41 -5.53
N HIS A 119 24.24 -10.25 -6.13
CA HIS A 119 24.35 -9.98 -7.57
C HIS A 119 25.49 -10.74 -8.29
N HIS A 120 25.83 -11.95 -7.87
CA HIS A 120 26.73 -12.84 -8.58
C HIS A 120 25.92 -13.92 -9.32
N PRO A 121 25.76 -13.82 -10.66
CA PRO A 121 25.07 -14.82 -11.49
C PRO A 121 25.74 -16.21 -11.50
N ASN A 122 26.79 -16.40 -10.70
CA ASN A 122 27.64 -17.60 -10.66
C ASN A 122 27.50 -18.40 -9.35
N LEU A 123 26.47 -18.14 -8.52
CA LEU A 123 26.08 -19.07 -7.45
C LEU A 123 25.53 -20.36 -8.10
N LEU A 124 26.47 -21.22 -8.48
CA LEU A 124 26.36 -22.49 -9.22
C LEU A 124 25.69 -23.59 -8.37
N TRP A 125 24.47 -23.35 -7.85
CA TRP A 125 23.56 -24.46 -7.55
C TRP A 125 23.22 -25.27 -8.81
N TRP A 126 23.40 -24.67 -9.99
CA TRP A 126 23.13 -25.31 -11.28
C TRP A 126 24.18 -26.36 -11.65
N ASP A 127 25.46 -26.20 -11.26
CA ASP A 127 26.53 -27.22 -11.48
C ASP A 127 26.50 -28.38 -10.47
N THR A 128 25.84 -28.18 -9.33
CA THR A 128 25.63 -29.23 -8.32
C THR A 128 24.36 -30.04 -8.59
N ARG A 129 23.46 -29.57 -9.47
CA ARG A 129 22.22 -30.28 -9.86
C ARG A 129 22.50 -31.68 -10.40
N ASP A 130 23.53 -31.82 -11.24
CA ASP A 130 23.97 -33.11 -11.78
C ASP A 130 24.54 -34.03 -10.68
N LYS A 131 25.14 -33.45 -9.64
CA LYS A 131 25.75 -34.21 -8.53
C LYS A 131 24.72 -34.64 -7.47
N PHE A 132 23.62 -33.89 -7.32
CA PHE A 132 22.45 -34.28 -6.51
C PHE A 132 21.43 -35.13 -7.28
N HIS A 133 21.56 -35.27 -8.60
CA HIS A 133 20.64 -36.06 -9.43
C HIS A 133 20.42 -37.50 -8.92
N PRO A 134 21.45 -38.26 -8.44
CA PRO A 134 21.23 -39.59 -7.88
C PRO A 134 20.43 -39.58 -6.56
N PHE A 135 20.62 -38.55 -5.74
CA PHE A 135 19.86 -38.36 -4.49
C PHE A 135 18.41 -38.01 -4.79
N VAL A 136 18.19 -37.02 -5.67
CA VAL A 136 16.87 -36.63 -6.14
C VAL A 136 16.15 -37.86 -6.70
N HIS A 137 16.79 -38.62 -7.59
CA HIS A 137 16.15 -39.80 -8.18
C HIS A 137 15.86 -40.90 -7.16
N LYS A 138 16.72 -41.14 -6.15
CA LYS A 138 16.47 -42.19 -5.14
C LYS A 138 15.41 -41.79 -4.13
N TYR A 139 15.46 -40.56 -3.60
CA TYR A 139 14.63 -40.15 -2.47
C TYR A 139 13.41 -39.33 -2.86
N CYS A 140 13.37 -38.66 -4.02
CA CYS A 140 12.15 -38.01 -4.46
C CYS A 140 11.07 -39.04 -4.75
N ASP A 141 11.40 -40.19 -5.35
CA ASP A 141 10.41 -41.24 -5.57
C ASP A 141 9.87 -41.80 -4.24
N ILE A 142 10.75 -42.02 -3.27
CA ILE A 142 10.35 -42.46 -1.92
C ILE A 142 9.50 -41.39 -1.23
N PHE A 143 9.93 -40.12 -1.27
CA PHE A 143 9.23 -39.00 -0.66
C PHE A 143 7.86 -38.77 -1.31
N LEU A 144 7.76 -38.80 -2.64
CA LEU A 144 6.51 -38.61 -3.36
C LEU A 144 5.52 -39.73 -3.05
N ASN A 145 5.98 -40.98 -3.01
CA ASN A 145 5.14 -42.11 -2.60
C ASN A 145 4.70 -41.98 -1.13
N GLN A 146 5.63 -41.66 -0.23
CA GLN A 146 5.32 -41.50 1.20
C GLN A 146 4.41 -40.30 1.49
N ILE A 147 4.59 -39.18 0.80
CA ILE A 147 3.72 -38.00 0.95
C ILE A 147 2.35 -38.30 0.39
N LEU A 148 2.25 -38.97 -0.75
CA LEU A 148 0.96 -39.38 -1.30
C LEU A 148 0.25 -40.33 -0.34
N GLU A 149 0.94 -41.36 0.18
CA GLU A 149 0.40 -42.26 1.20
C GLU A 149 0.02 -41.55 2.52
N ALA A 150 0.92 -40.72 3.04
CA ALA A 150 0.68 -39.94 4.25
C ALA A 150 -0.50 -38.99 4.07
N SER A 151 -0.68 -38.43 2.88
CA SER A 151 -1.78 -37.51 2.62
C SER A 151 -3.16 -38.15 2.78
N PHE A 152 -3.27 -39.45 2.50
CA PHE A 152 -4.47 -40.24 2.80
C PHE A 152 -4.60 -40.54 4.30
N LEU A 153 -3.50 -40.87 4.98
CA LEU A 153 -3.49 -41.16 6.42
C LEU A 153 -3.82 -39.95 7.29
N PHE A 154 -3.47 -38.74 6.85
CA PHE A 154 -3.71 -37.49 7.58
C PHE A 154 -5.10 -36.89 7.35
N GLN A 155 -5.93 -37.47 6.48
CA GLN A 155 -7.25 -36.93 6.18
C GLN A 155 -8.18 -36.78 7.40
N PRO A 156 -8.31 -37.77 8.32
CA PRO A 156 -9.19 -37.64 9.47
C PRO A 156 -8.82 -36.44 10.35
N ILE A 157 -7.51 -36.25 10.55
CA ILE A 157 -6.92 -35.15 11.30
C ILE A 157 -7.22 -33.81 10.58
N ARG A 158 -7.13 -33.79 9.26
CA ARG A 158 -7.38 -32.59 8.44
C ARG A 158 -8.85 -32.17 8.41
N ASN A 159 -9.77 -33.13 8.45
CA ASN A 159 -11.21 -32.89 8.56
C ASN A 159 -11.59 -32.36 9.94
N GLU A 160 -10.87 -32.75 11.00
CA GLU A 160 -11.08 -32.21 12.34
C GLU A 160 -10.66 -30.73 12.40
N TYR A 161 -9.53 -30.36 11.80
CA TYR A 161 -9.04 -28.97 11.76
C TYR A 161 -9.91 -28.01 10.95
N SER A 162 -10.63 -28.49 9.94
CA SER A 162 -11.54 -27.64 9.15
C SER A 162 -12.82 -27.26 9.89
N THR A 163 -13.11 -27.85 11.05
CA THR A 163 -14.35 -27.61 11.81
C THR A 163 -14.30 -26.46 12.84
N GLY A 164 -13.20 -25.71 12.94
CA GLY A 164 -13.23 -24.39 13.60
C GLY A 164 -12.23 -24.11 14.73
N HIS A 165 -11.30 -25.01 15.02
CA HIS A 165 -10.13 -24.71 15.85
C HIS A 165 -8.88 -24.79 14.98
N MET A 166 -8.57 -23.68 14.30
CA MET A 166 -7.38 -23.53 13.46
C MET A 166 -6.13 -23.58 14.35
N ASP A 167 -5.58 -24.77 14.56
CA ASP A 167 -4.16 -24.88 14.85
C ASP A 167 -3.41 -24.49 13.57
N ASN A 168 -2.68 -23.36 13.63
CA ASN A 168 -1.85 -22.87 12.54
C ASN A 168 -0.85 -23.95 12.05
N PHE A 169 -0.52 -24.93 12.88
CA PHE A 169 0.36 -26.04 12.52
C PHE A 169 -0.11 -26.81 11.29
N GLY A 170 -1.40 -27.19 11.21
CA GLY A 170 -1.91 -27.98 10.09
C GLY A 170 -1.82 -27.21 8.77
N VAL A 171 -2.19 -25.93 8.78
CA VAL A 171 -2.11 -25.05 7.61
C VAL A 171 -0.65 -24.85 7.19
N GLU A 172 0.23 -24.58 8.14
CA GLU A 172 1.67 -24.39 7.94
C GLU A 172 2.34 -25.66 7.38
N PHE A 173 2.00 -26.83 7.92
CA PHE A 173 2.51 -28.12 7.47
C PHE A 173 2.15 -28.36 6.00
N TRP A 174 0.88 -28.21 5.62
CA TRP A 174 0.45 -28.40 4.24
C TRP A 174 1.02 -27.36 3.27
N ARG A 175 1.20 -26.13 3.74
CA ARG A 175 1.92 -25.08 2.99
C ARG A 175 3.35 -25.53 2.70
N LYS A 176 4.06 -26.04 3.71
CA LYS A 176 5.43 -26.56 3.57
C LYS A 176 5.52 -27.80 2.67
N ILE A 177 4.58 -28.74 2.78
CA ILE A 177 4.50 -29.87 1.85
C ILE A 177 4.30 -29.38 0.42
N GLY A 178 3.44 -28.38 0.20
CA GLY A 178 3.25 -27.75 -1.10
C GLY A 178 4.54 -27.16 -1.67
N GLU A 179 5.31 -26.42 -0.86
CA GLU A 179 6.62 -25.89 -1.24
C GLU A 179 7.62 -27.00 -1.62
N CYS A 180 7.68 -28.07 -0.82
CA CYS A 180 8.53 -29.23 -1.09
C CYS A 180 8.17 -29.93 -2.40
N LEU A 181 6.88 -30.19 -2.63
CA LEU A 181 6.40 -30.82 -3.86
C LEU A 181 6.71 -29.94 -5.09
N GLN A 182 6.54 -28.62 -4.98
CA GLN A 182 6.91 -27.70 -6.06
C GLN A 182 8.38 -27.82 -6.43
N PHE A 183 9.26 -27.87 -5.43
CA PHE A 183 10.69 -28.06 -5.66
C PHE A 183 10.98 -29.41 -6.34
N ILE A 184 10.37 -30.49 -5.86
CA ILE A 184 10.59 -31.84 -6.39
C ILE A 184 10.16 -31.95 -7.85
N PHE A 185 9.00 -31.39 -8.22
CA PHE A 185 8.54 -31.43 -9.62
C PHE A 185 9.41 -30.59 -10.58
N GLN A 186 10.29 -29.72 -10.08
CA GLN A 186 11.27 -29.04 -10.93
C GLN A 186 12.48 -29.93 -11.28
N VAL A 187 12.66 -31.05 -10.58
CA VAL A 187 13.84 -31.93 -10.69
C VAL A 187 13.49 -33.39 -10.98
N THR A 188 12.21 -33.76 -10.98
CA THR A 188 11.72 -35.12 -11.26
C THR A 188 10.62 -35.06 -12.32
N ASP A 189 10.50 -36.11 -13.15
CA ASP A 189 9.40 -36.24 -14.11
C ASP A 189 8.08 -36.46 -13.35
N PRO A 190 7.11 -35.54 -13.45
CA PRO A 190 5.87 -35.64 -12.69
C PRO A 190 4.84 -36.58 -13.32
N GLU A 191 5.02 -37.03 -14.57
CA GLU A 191 4.01 -37.81 -15.30
C GLU A 191 3.55 -39.09 -14.59
N PRO A 192 4.44 -39.92 -14.00
CA PRO A 192 4.02 -41.13 -13.29
C PRO A 192 3.13 -40.82 -12.08
N TYR A 193 3.42 -39.73 -11.39
CA TYR A 193 2.71 -39.30 -10.19
C TYR A 193 1.37 -38.65 -10.51
N LEU A 194 1.32 -37.86 -11.59
CA LEU A 194 0.08 -37.34 -12.14
C LEU A 194 -0.86 -38.49 -12.51
N THR A 195 -0.37 -39.46 -13.28
CA THR A 195 -1.12 -40.67 -13.67
C THR A 195 -1.64 -41.44 -12.45
N CYS A 196 -0.82 -41.58 -11.40
CA CYS A 196 -1.21 -42.22 -10.15
C CYS A 196 -2.35 -41.46 -9.45
N ALA A 197 -2.19 -40.14 -9.24
CA ALA A 197 -3.20 -39.31 -8.57
C ALA A 197 -4.55 -39.34 -9.30
N ILE A 198 -4.54 -39.37 -10.63
CA ILE A 198 -5.75 -39.44 -11.45
C ILE A 198 -6.38 -40.82 -11.40
N SER A 199 -5.58 -41.88 -11.46
CA SER A 199 -6.07 -43.25 -11.26
C SER A 199 -6.78 -43.39 -9.91
N ILE A 200 -6.23 -42.80 -8.85
CA ILE A 200 -6.86 -42.75 -7.52
C ILE A 200 -8.19 -41.98 -7.57
N ILE A 201 -8.22 -40.82 -8.21
CA ILE A 201 -9.44 -40.04 -8.42
C ILE A 201 -10.53 -40.85 -9.15
N HIS A 202 -10.18 -41.60 -10.20
CA HIS A 202 -11.15 -42.42 -10.94
C HIS A 202 -11.65 -43.62 -10.17
N THR A 203 -10.76 -44.27 -9.41
CA THR A 203 -11.12 -45.43 -8.60
C THR A 203 -11.93 -45.05 -7.37
N CYS A 204 -11.80 -43.81 -6.88
CA CYS A 204 -12.41 -43.30 -5.65
C CYS A 204 -13.34 -42.09 -5.88
N GLN A 205 -14.09 -42.03 -6.98
CA GLN A 205 -14.92 -40.85 -7.34
C GLN A 205 -15.92 -40.39 -6.27
N ASN A 206 -16.39 -41.30 -5.41
CA ASN A 206 -17.35 -40.99 -4.35
C ASN A 206 -16.71 -40.82 -2.96
N ASP A 207 -15.38 -40.93 -2.88
CA ASP A 207 -14.64 -40.84 -1.63
C ASP A 207 -13.76 -39.60 -1.62
N TYR A 208 -14.29 -38.55 -0.99
CA TYR A 208 -13.57 -37.29 -0.80
C TYR A 208 -12.27 -37.45 0.00
N SER A 209 -12.09 -38.59 0.68
CA SER A 209 -10.86 -38.92 1.40
C SER A 209 -9.67 -39.34 0.55
N TYR A 210 -9.92 -39.61 -0.73
CA TYR A 210 -8.88 -39.88 -1.71
C TYR A 210 -8.83 -38.80 -2.80
N MET A 211 -9.96 -38.14 -3.03
CA MET A 211 -10.08 -37.07 -4.02
C MET A 211 -9.31 -35.81 -3.62
N GLU A 212 -9.46 -35.35 -2.37
CA GLU A 212 -8.87 -34.07 -1.96
C GLU A 212 -7.33 -34.07 -1.98
N PRO A 213 -6.64 -35.08 -1.41
CA PRO A 213 -5.18 -35.10 -1.43
C PRO A 213 -4.61 -35.21 -2.85
N SER A 214 -5.28 -35.97 -3.72
CA SER A 214 -4.93 -36.08 -5.13
C SER A 214 -5.06 -34.73 -5.85
N ILE A 215 -6.16 -33.97 -5.63
CA ILE A 215 -6.30 -32.63 -6.21
C ILE A 215 -5.27 -31.65 -5.63
N PHE A 216 -4.94 -31.74 -4.32
CA PHE A 216 -3.89 -30.92 -3.71
C PHE A 216 -2.52 -31.17 -4.36
N PHE A 217 -2.19 -32.43 -4.57
CA PHE A 217 -0.95 -32.85 -5.22
C PHE A 217 -0.87 -32.31 -6.65
N ILE A 218 -1.92 -32.50 -7.45
CA ILE A 218 -1.98 -32.00 -8.84
C ILE A 218 -1.97 -30.47 -8.88
N SER A 219 -2.69 -29.79 -7.96
CA SER A 219 -2.67 -28.33 -7.86
C SER A 219 -1.26 -27.79 -7.63
N THR A 220 -0.46 -28.51 -6.84
CA THR A 220 0.93 -28.15 -6.55
C THR A 220 1.84 -28.37 -7.74
N LEU A 221 1.58 -29.43 -8.53
CA LEU A 221 2.26 -29.68 -9.81
C LEU A 221 2.01 -28.55 -10.82
N ILE A 222 0.77 -28.09 -10.97
CA ILE A 222 0.45 -27.02 -11.93
C ILE A 222 1.22 -25.73 -11.58
N ALA A 223 1.44 -25.45 -10.30
CA ALA A 223 2.14 -24.25 -9.84
C ALA A 223 3.62 -24.16 -10.32
N THR A 224 4.24 -25.28 -10.72
CA THR A 224 5.66 -25.32 -11.13
C THR A 224 5.90 -25.05 -12.62
N LYS A 225 4.88 -24.53 -13.33
CA LYS A 225 4.91 -24.33 -14.80
C LYS A 225 4.98 -25.64 -15.59
N TYR A 226 4.48 -26.74 -15.03
CA TYR A 226 4.28 -27.97 -15.79
C TYR A 226 3.46 -27.66 -17.04
N ARG A 227 3.94 -28.12 -18.21
CA ARG A 227 3.29 -27.84 -19.48
C ARG A 227 1.87 -28.42 -19.43
N TYR A 228 0.91 -27.62 -19.86
CA TYR A 228 -0.48 -28.05 -19.95
C TYR A 228 -0.63 -29.41 -20.61
N ASN A 229 -1.43 -30.25 -19.97
CA ASN A 229 -1.72 -31.61 -20.41
C ASN A 229 -3.24 -31.77 -20.46
N VAL A 230 -3.77 -32.48 -21.47
CA VAL A 230 -5.21 -32.78 -21.63
C VAL A 230 -5.80 -33.40 -20.36
N VAL A 231 -4.96 -34.11 -19.63
CA VAL A 231 -5.24 -34.67 -18.32
C VAL A 231 -5.74 -33.65 -17.28
N LEU A 232 -5.31 -32.39 -17.35
CA LEU A 232 -5.79 -31.35 -16.44
C LEU A 232 -7.24 -30.94 -16.73
N ASP A 233 -7.70 -31.09 -17.98
CA ASP A 233 -9.10 -30.86 -18.33
C ASP A 233 -10.01 -31.89 -17.64
N GLU A 234 -9.59 -33.15 -17.57
CA GLU A 234 -10.33 -34.20 -16.88
C GLU A 234 -10.51 -33.89 -15.38
N VAL A 235 -9.46 -33.37 -14.74
CA VAL A 235 -9.54 -32.95 -13.33
C VAL A 235 -10.47 -31.75 -13.14
N CYS A 236 -10.47 -30.78 -14.06
CA CYS A 236 -11.43 -29.68 -14.07
C CYS A 236 -12.88 -30.17 -14.23
N GLU A 237 -13.14 -31.05 -15.21
CA GLU A 237 -14.46 -31.63 -15.46
C GLU A 237 -14.98 -32.34 -14.20
N LEU A 238 -14.11 -33.11 -13.54
CA LEU A 238 -14.40 -33.74 -12.26
C LEU A 238 -14.73 -32.71 -11.17
N ILE A 239 -13.91 -31.66 -10.99
CA ILE A 239 -14.17 -30.61 -10.00
C ILE A 239 -15.56 -30.01 -10.21
N PHE A 240 -15.96 -29.79 -11.47
CA PHE A 240 -17.28 -29.22 -11.77
C PHE A 240 -18.46 -30.11 -11.34
N THR A 241 -18.24 -31.40 -11.13
CA THR A 241 -19.24 -32.34 -10.61
C THR A 241 -19.33 -32.37 -9.07
N ILE A 242 -18.36 -31.78 -8.36
CA ILE A 242 -18.35 -31.72 -6.89
C ILE A 242 -19.57 -30.90 -6.42
N PRO A 243 -20.43 -31.45 -5.53
CA PRO A 243 -21.61 -30.76 -5.05
C PRO A 243 -21.26 -29.67 -4.02
N SER A 244 -22.17 -28.71 -3.83
CA SER A 244 -21.93 -27.54 -2.96
C SER A 244 -21.86 -27.86 -1.47
N ASP A 245 -22.32 -29.04 -1.07
CA ASP A 245 -22.27 -29.58 0.30
C ASP A 245 -21.07 -30.52 0.53
N ALA A 246 -20.15 -30.63 -0.44
CA ALA A 246 -18.91 -31.37 -0.27
C ALA A 246 -18.05 -30.80 0.89
N PRO A 247 -17.12 -31.60 1.45
CA PRO A 247 -16.25 -31.13 2.53
C PRO A 247 -15.52 -29.83 2.15
N GLN A 248 -15.55 -28.83 3.05
CA GLN A 248 -14.97 -27.50 2.79
C GLN A 248 -13.51 -27.55 2.34
N LEU A 249 -12.75 -28.52 2.87
CA LEU A 249 -11.37 -28.74 2.48
C LEU A 249 -11.22 -29.12 1.01
N LEU A 250 -12.07 -30.01 0.51
CA LEU A 250 -12.09 -30.41 -0.91
C LEU A 250 -12.46 -29.23 -1.79
N ILE A 251 -13.47 -28.44 -1.39
CA ILE A 251 -13.86 -27.23 -2.12
C ILE A 251 -12.68 -26.24 -2.17
N LYS A 252 -12.00 -26.00 -1.05
CA LYS A 252 -10.80 -25.15 -0.96
C LYS A 252 -9.69 -25.61 -1.89
N THR A 253 -9.37 -26.90 -1.84
CA THR A 253 -8.29 -27.48 -2.65
C THR A 253 -8.63 -27.45 -4.13
N SER A 254 -9.89 -27.70 -4.48
CA SER A 254 -10.41 -27.56 -5.84
C SER A 254 -10.34 -26.11 -6.33
N PHE A 255 -10.65 -25.14 -5.47
CA PHE A 255 -10.51 -23.72 -5.79
C PHE A 255 -9.06 -23.35 -6.08
N ARG A 256 -8.11 -23.82 -5.25
CA ARG A 256 -6.67 -23.63 -5.46
C ARG A 256 -6.20 -24.28 -6.77
N PHE A 257 -6.70 -25.48 -7.08
CA PHE A 257 -6.44 -26.14 -8.35
C PHE A 257 -6.90 -25.29 -9.53
N LEU A 258 -8.17 -24.89 -9.56
CA LEU A 258 -8.75 -24.12 -10.67
C LEU A 258 -8.04 -22.77 -10.85
N THR A 259 -7.65 -22.16 -9.74
CA THR A 259 -6.81 -20.96 -9.70
C THR A 259 -5.44 -21.18 -10.38
N ASN A 260 -4.73 -22.25 -10.00
CA ASN A 260 -3.44 -22.58 -10.60
C ASN A 260 -3.58 -22.98 -12.06
N PHE A 261 -4.66 -23.68 -12.41
CA PHE A 261 -4.99 -24.08 -13.77
C PHE A 261 -5.18 -22.85 -14.67
N ILE A 262 -5.99 -21.89 -14.22
CA ILE A 262 -6.17 -20.60 -14.91
C ILE A 262 -4.83 -19.89 -15.12
N ARG A 263 -3.98 -19.82 -14.07
CA ARG A 263 -2.69 -19.13 -14.12
C ARG A 263 -1.68 -19.74 -15.10
N ASN A 264 -1.66 -21.08 -15.21
CA ASN A 264 -0.64 -21.80 -15.98
C ASN A 264 -1.17 -22.32 -17.33
N ARG A 265 -2.39 -21.92 -17.70
CA ARG A 265 -3.00 -22.26 -19.00
C ARG A 265 -2.10 -21.74 -20.15
N PRO A 266 -1.87 -22.52 -21.22
CA PRO A 266 -1.14 -22.06 -22.39
C PRO A 266 -1.88 -20.92 -23.05
N LYS A 267 -1.13 -19.92 -23.50
CA LYS A 267 -1.64 -18.73 -24.18
C LYS A 267 -1.98 -18.96 -25.66
N SER A 268 -1.83 -20.18 -26.16
CA SER A 268 -2.03 -20.49 -27.58
C SER A 268 -3.52 -20.72 -27.87
N PRO A 269 -4.07 -20.12 -28.96
CA PRO A 269 -5.48 -20.24 -29.34
C PRO A 269 -5.88 -21.64 -29.84
N ASP A 270 -4.95 -22.60 -29.96
CA ASP A 270 -5.26 -23.99 -30.32
C ASP A 270 -5.82 -24.84 -29.14
N THR A 271 -6.57 -24.16 -28.27
CA THR A 271 -7.63 -24.64 -27.35
C THR A 271 -7.31 -25.73 -26.32
N PRO A 272 -7.03 -25.32 -25.09
CA PRO A 272 -7.61 -25.94 -23.89
C PRO A 272 -9.12 -26.24 -24.05
N LYS A 273 -9.55 -27.47 -23.73
CA LYS A 273 -10.94 -27.96 -23.93
C LYS A 273 -11.96 -27.22 -23.05
N ILE A 274 -11.49 -26.62 -21.95
CA ILE A 274 -12.35 -26.00 -20.92
C ILE A 274 -12.32 -24.48 -21.03
N SER A 275 -13.46 -23.85 -21.27
CA SER A 275 -13.62 -22.40 -21.18
C SER A 275 -13.60 -21.91 -19.72
N PHE A 276 -13.56 -20.61 -19.49
CA PHE A 276 -13.62 -20.06 -18.14
C PHE A 276 -15.03 -20.15 -17.54
N TYR A 277 -16.06 -20.20 -18.38
CA TYR A 277 -17.45 -20.27 -17.95
C TYR A 277 -17.77 -21.40 -16.96
N PRO A 278 -17.41 -22.69 -17.20
CA PRO A 278 -17.61 -23.76 -16.22
C PRO A 278 -16.95 -23.48 -14.87
N ILE A 279 -15.75 -22.89 -14.86
CA ILE A 279 -15.01 -22.54 -13.64
C ILE A 279 -15.77 -21.49 -12.84
N ILE A 280 -16.17 -20.41 -13.50
CA ILE A 280 -16.93 -19.31 -12.90
C ILE A 280 -18.28 -19.82 -12.38
N LYS A 281 -18.98 -20.61 -13.19
CA LYS A 281 -20.25 -21.24 -12.81
C LYS A 281 -20.08 -22.12 -11.58
N TRP A 282 -18.98 -22.86 -11.48
CA TRP A 282 -18.69 -23.63 -10.29
C TRP A 282 -18.42 -22.73 -9.08
N PHE A 283 -17.61 -21.67 -9.22
CA PHE A 283 -17.39 -20.70 -8.14
C PHE A 283 -18.70 -20.07 -7.62
N THR A 284 -19.65 -19.72 -8.50
CA THR A 284 -20.96 -19.18 -8.06
C THR A 284 -21.78 -20.16 -7.22
N ARG A 285 -21.56 -21.47 -7.38
CA ARG A 285 -22.28 -22.52 -6.63
C ARG A 285 -21.68 -22.73 -5.24
N MET A 286 -20.38 -22.50 -5.11
CA MET A 286 -19.61 -22.72 -3.88
C MET A 286 -19.66 -21.48 -2.99
N SER A 287 -20.84 -21.19 -2.45
CA SER A 287 -21.17 -20.00 -1.65
C SER A 287 -20.39 -19.82 -0.33
N VAL A 288 -19.36 -20.63 -0.04
CA VAL A 288 -18.81 -20.82 1.33
C VAL A 288 -17.29 -20.62 1.46
N CYS A 289 -16.50 -20.48 0.40
CA CYS A 289 -15.04 -20.47 0.55
C CYS A 289 -14.43 -19.06 0.59
N ILE A 290 -13.79 -18.75 1.73
CA ILE A 290 -12.99 -17.56 2.04
C ILE A 290 -11.50 -17.96 1.95
N PHE A 291 -10.81 -17.81 0.82
CA PHE A 291 -9.33 -17.92 0.76
C PHE A 291 -8.55 -16.82 0.01
N PRO A 292 -7.46 -16.27 0.61
CA PRO A 292 -6.59 -15.29 -0.04
C PRO A 292 -5.93 -15.89 -1.29
N VAL A 293 -6.14 -15.23 -2.43
CA VAL A 293 -5.52 -15.61 -3.70
C VAL A 293 -4.30 -14.74 -3.95
N GLU A 294 -3.14 -15.35 -4.20
CA GLU A 294 -1.91 -14.61 -4.51
C GLU A 294 -1.89 -14.10 -5.96
N LYS A 295 -0.95 -13.19 -6.24
CA LYS A 295 -0.86 -12.40 -7.48
C LYS A 295 -0.97 -13.23 -8.77
N PHE A 296 -1.88 -12.81 -9.65
CA PHE A 296 -2.05 -13.35 -11.00
C PHE A 296 -1.31 -12.50 -12.02
N GLY A 297 -0.80 -13.14 -13.07
CA GLY A 297 -0.36 -12.50 -14.30
C GLY A 297 -0.68 -13.48 -15.42
N ILE A 298 -1.66 -13.14 -16.25
CA ILE A 298 -2.20 -13.98 -17.34
C ILE A 298 -2.20 -13.13 -18.62
N GLU A 299 -2.04 -13.75 -19.79
CA GLU A 299 -2.37 -13.16 -21.10
C GLU A 299 -3.52 -13.99 -21.73
N PRO A 300 -4.52 -13.42 -22.41
CA PRO A 300 -5.81 -14.06 -22.67
C PRO A 300 -6.02 -14.52 -24.10
N ASP A 301 -7.20 -15.14 -24.26
CA ASP A 301 -7.83 -15.63 -25.48
C ASP A 301 -9.15 -14.85 -25.76
N GLU A 302 -9.53 -14.69 -27.04
CA GLU A 302 -10.65 -13.86 -27.52
C GLU A 302 -12.05 -14.36 -27.11
N GLY A 303 -12.19 -15.63 -26.70
CA GLY A 303 -13.46 -16.23 -26.25
C GLY A 303 -13.97 -15.75 -24.88
N MET A 304 -13.23 -14.91 -24.17
CA MET A 304 -13.42 -14.64 -22.73
C MET A 304 -14.43 -13.55 -22.36
N LEU A 305 -14.97 -12.77 -23.31
CA LEU A 305 -15.86 -11.64 -22.99
C LEU A 305 -17.16 -12.05 -22.25
N SER A 306 -17.81 -13.12 -22.70
CA SER A 306 -19.00 -13.68 -22.04
C SER A 306 -18.68 -14.20 -20.63
N ASP A 307 -17.44 -14.67 -20.45
CA ASP A 307 -16.96 -15.26 -19.21
C ASP A 307 -16.61 -14.15 -18.20
N THR A 308 -16.02 -13.04 -18.64
CA THR A 308 -15.74 -11.86 -17.81
C THR A 308 -17.03 -11.21 -17.27
N ILE A 309 -18.08 -11.11 -18.09
CA ILE A 309 -19.39 -10.63 -17.64
C ILE A 309 -20.02 -11.62 -16.64
N SER A 310 -19.86 -12.92 -16.87
CA SER A 310 -20.31 -13.96 -15.93
C SER A 310 -19.52 -13.92 -14.61
N ALA A 311 -18.22 -13.59 -14.64
CA ALA A 311 -17.36 -13.41 -13.47
C ALA A 311 -17.80 -12.21 -12.63
N CYS A 312 -18.37 -11.18 -13.25
CA CYS A 312 -18.93 -10.04 -12.53
C CYS A 312 -20.13 -10.44 -11.66
N ASN A 313 -20.92 -11.47 -12.05
CA ASN A 313 -21.96 -12.03 -11.18
C ASN A 313 -21.38 -12.61 -9.89
N VAL A 314 -20.15 -13.13 -9.93
CA VAL A 314 -19.45 -13.64 -8.74
C VAL A 314 -19.09 -12.48 -7.81
N LEU A 315 -18.60 -11.35 -8.33
CA LEU A 315 -18.20 -10.18 -7.53
C LEU A 315 -19.34 -9.67 -6.62
N VAL A 316 -20.59 -9.72 -7.09
CA VAL A 316 -21.77 -9.22 -6.37
C VAL A 316 -22.23 -10.19 -5.27
N ILE A 317 -21.98 -11.50 -5.45
CA ILE A 317 -22.39 -12.55 -4.51
C ILE A 317 -21.49 -12.56 -3.26
N PHE A 318 -20.19 -12.29 -3.41
CA PHE A 318 -19.19 -12.52 -2.35
C PHE A 318 -18.88 -11.32 -1.44
N ARG A 319 -19.89 -10.53 -1.02
CA ARG A 319 -19.74 -9.28 -0.25
C ARG A 319 -18.64 -9.32 0.85
N GLY A 320 -17.70 -8.36 0.81
CA GLY A 320 -16.81 -8.04 1.94
C GLY A 320 -15.51 -8.85 2.07
N ASN A 321 -15.09 -9.62 1.07
CA ASN A 321 -13.93 -10.50 1.18
C ASN A 321 -12.68 -10.03 0.40
N ASN A 322 -11.47 -10.26 0.93
CA ASN A 322 -10.19 -9.96 0.26
C ASN A 322 -10.03 -10.69 -1.08
N GLU A 323 -10.73 -11.81 -1.28
CA GLU A 323 -10.78 -12.53 -2.55
C GLU A 323 -11.41 -11.76 -3.69
N ILE A 324 -12.40 -10.92 -3.39
CA ILE A 324 -13.05 -10.19 -4.45
C ILE A 324 -12.09 -9.17 -5.07
N LYS A 325 -11.13 -8.63 -4.30
CA LYS A 325 -10.01 -7.81 -4.82
C LYS A 325 -9.12 -8.58 -5.81
N ASN A 326 -9.00 -9.90 -5.63
CA ASN A 326 -8.22 -10.74 -6.54
C ASN A 326 -9.02 -11.06 -7.80
N LEU A 327 -10.32 -11.32 -7.68
CA LEU A 327 -11.18 -11.52 -8.85
C LEU A 327 -11.32 -10.24 -9.68
N SER A 328 -11.46 -9.08 -9.04
CA SER A 328 -11.48 -7.79 -9.74
C SER A 328 -10.14 -7.50 -10.42
N ARG A 329 -9.01 -7.89 -9.81
CA ARG A 329 -7.71 -7.84 -10.47
C ARG A 329 -7.65 -8.78 -11.66
N ILE A 330 -8.13 -10.02 -11.56
CA ILE A 330 -8.23 -10.92 -12.72
C ILE A 330 -9.04 -10.23 -13.82
N ILE A 331 -10.26 -9.77 -13.53
CA ILE A 331 -11.11 -9.08 -14.51
C ILE A 331 -10.39 -7.89 -15.14
N ARG A 332 -9.63 -7.13 -14.35
CA ARG A 332 -8.82 -6.00 -14.81
C ARG A 332 -7.71 -6.43 -15.76
N ASP A 333 -6.94 -7.44 -15.36
CA ASP A 333 -5.84 -7.99 -16.15
C ASP A 333 -6.41 -8.48 -17.49
N GLU A 334 -7.50 -9.25 -17.44
CA GLU A 334 -8.23 -9.74 -18.61
C GLU A 334 -8.71 -8.61 -19.53
N ILE A 335 -9.33 -7.55 -18.99
CA ILE A 335 -9.76 -6.38 -19.78
C ILE A 335 -8.57 -5.68 -20.43
N ALA A 336 -7.44 -5.55 -19.72
CA ALA A 336 -6.25 -4.86 -20.23
C ALA A 336 -5.71 -5.49 -21.51
N LEU A 337 -6.02 -6.76 -21.73
CA LEU A 337 -5.50 -7.60 -22.79
C LEU A 337 -6.51 -7.83 -23.93
N VAL A 338 -7.77 -7.40 -23.77
CA VAL A 338 -8.74 -7.32 -24.87
C VAL A 338 -8.21 -6.37 -25.95
N SER A 339 -8.47 -6.67 -27.22
CA SER A 339 -8.11 -5.76 -28.32
C SER A 339 -8.65 -4.35 -28.08
N GLU A 340 -7.84 -3.33 -28.40
CA GLU A 340 -8.19 -1.93 -28.12
C GLU A 340 -9.57 -1.53 -28.68
N ASP A 341 -9.96 -2.09 -29.84
CA ASP A 341 -11.28 -1.87 -30.46
C ASP A 341 -12.45 -2.38 -29.60
N ASN A 342 -12.26 -3.48 -28.85
CA ASN A 342 -13.31 -4.09 -28.02
C ASN A 342 -13.25 -3.65 -26.55
N LYS A 343 -12.08 -3.19 -26.10
CA LYS A 343 -11.79 -2.88 -24.69
C LYS A 343 -12.77 -1.88 -24.07
N SER A 344 -13.18 -0.85 -24.82
CA SER A 344 -14.17 0.14 -24.37
C SER A 344 -15.54 -0.51 -24.09
N ASP A 345 -15.99 -1.41 -24.97
CA ASP A 345 -17.30 -2.07 -24.83
C ASP A 345 -17.32 -3.09 -23.69
N VAL A 346 -16.26 -3.89 -23.55
CA VAL A 346 -16.10 -4.82 -22.41
C VAL A 346 -16.14 -4.05 -21.10
N PHE A 347 -15.36 -2.97 -21.03
CA PHE A 347 -15.32 -2.12 -19.85
C PHE A 347 -16.68 -1.52 -19.54
N LYS A 348 -17.38 -0.93 -20.52
CA LYS A 348 -18.73 -0.38 -20.35
C LYS A 348 -19.69 -1.42 -19.81
N ASN A 349 -19.63 -2.66 -20.28
CA ASN A 349 -20.48 -3.74 -19.80
C ASN A 349 -20.19 -4.12 -18.34
N VAL A 350 -18.91 -4.31 -17.99
CA VAL A 350 -18.48 -4.63 -16.61
C VAL A 350 -18.83 -3.49 -15.65
N TYR A 351 -18.52 -2.25 -16.05
CA TYR A 351 -18.82 -1.03 -15.31
C TYR A 351 -20.33 -0.89 -15.06
N ASN A 352 -21.14 -0.96 -16.12
CA ASN A 352 -22.61 -0.85 -16.02
C ASN A 352 -23.17 -1.96 -15.12
N TYR A 353 -22.62 -3.17 -15.20
CA TYR A 353 -23.03 -4.27 -14.36
C TYR A 353 -22.77 -4.00 -12.87
N LEU A 354 -21.55 -3.60 -12.51
CA LEU A 354 -21.18 -3.33 -11.12
C LEU A 354 -22.01 -2.18 -10.54
N MET A 355 -22.19 -1.11 -11.31
CA MET A 355 -23.00 0.02 -10.86
C MET A 355 -24.48 -0.30 -10.74
N ASN A 356 -25.06 -1.02 -11.70
CA ASN A 356 -26.45 -1.46 -11.59
C ASN A 356 -26.66 -2.38 -10.38
N SER A 357 -25.66 -3.18 -10.02
CA SER A 357 -25.71 -4.05 -8.84
C SER A 357 -25.69 -3.24 -7.55
N LEU A 358 -24.83 -2.22 -7.47
CA LEU A 358 -24.82 -1.28 -6.34
C LEU A 358 -26.13 -0.51 -6.21
N LEU A 359 -26.68 -0.02 -7.32
CA LEU A 359 -27.96 0.70 -7.32
C LEU A 359 -29.13 -0.19 -6.91
N LYS A 360 -29.16 -1.45 -7.34
CA LYS A 360 -30.17 -2.41 -6.90
C LYS A 360 -30.07 -2.65 -5.40
N ASP A 361 -28.87 -2.75 -4.85
CA ASP A 361 -28.66 -2.91 -3.41
C ASP A 361 -29.20 -1.70 -2.63
N ILE A 362 -28.85 -0.49 -3.08
CA ILE A 362 -29.36 0.79 -2.52
C ILE A 362 -30.89 0.91 -2.59
N GLN A 363 -31.51 0.41 -3.66
CA GLN A 363 -32.96 0.46 -3.85
C GLN A 363 -33.72 -0.57 -3.01
N ASN A 364 -33.11 -1.74 -2.79
CA ASN A 364 -33.78 -2.88 -2.18
C ASN A 364 -33.71 -2.88 -0.66
N ASP A 365 -32.74 -2.19 -0.06
CA ASP A 365 -32.49 -2.30 1.38
C ASP A 365 -32.47 -0.94 2.08
N LYS A 366 -33.34 -0.79 3.08
CA LYS A 366 -33.39 0.42 3.93
C LYS A 366 -32.48 0.32 5.14
N ASP A 367 -31.97 -0.88 5.46
CA ASP A 367 -31.26 -1.17 6.70
C ASP A 367 -29.75 -1.43 6.48
N ILE A 368 -29.24 -1.23 5.26
CA ILE A 368 -27.83 -1.44 4.83
C ILE A 368 -26.86 -0.34 5.30
N ILE A 369 -27.15 0.37 6.40
CA ILE A 369 -26.27 1.44 6.89
C ILE A 369 -24.86 0.89 7.23
N ASP A 370 -24.76 -0.39 7.61
CA ASP A 370 -23.52 -1.05 8.05
C ASP A 370 -22.84 -1.96 6.99
N SER A 371 -23.27 -1.93 5.71
CA SER A 371 -22.65 -2.80 4.70
C SER A 371 -21.35 -2.20 4.15
N ASN A 372 -20.29 -3.00 4.12
CA ASN A 372 -19.04 -2.68 3.40
C ASN A 372 -19.18 -2.81 1.87
N PHE A 373 -20.34 -3.20 1.36
CA PHE A 373 -20.55 -3.45 -0.07
C PHE A 373 -20.35 -2.20 -0.95
N PRO A 374 -20.88 -1.00 -0.63
CA PRO A 374 -20.62 0.20 -1.43
C PRO A 374 -19.15 0.57 -1.48
N LEU A 375 -18.44 0.48 -0.35
CA LEU A 375 -17.00 0.72 -0.27
C LEU A 375 -16.22 -0.20 -1.21
N PHE A 376 -16.59 -1.48 -1.17
CA PHE A 376 -16.01 -2.50 -2.03
C PHE A 376 -16.24 -2.19 -3.51
N ILE A 377 -17.50 -1.98 -3.93
CA ILE A 377 -17.83 -1.71 -5.33
C ILE A 377 -17.16 -0.42 -5.83
N LEU A 378 -17.17 0.66 -5.06
CA LEU A 378 -16.49 1.91 -5.42
C LEU A 378 -14.97 1.70 -5.60
N THR A 379 -14.35 0.90 -4.73
CA THR A 379 -12.93 0.55 -4.85
C THR A 379 -12.64 -0.21 -6.14
N GLU A 380 -13.47 -1.20 -6.46
CA GLU A 380 -13.23 -2.01 -7.66
C GLU A 380 -13.52 -1.27 -8.96
N ILE A 381 -14.54 -0.43 -8.97
CA ILE A 381 -14.81 0.41 -10.13
C ILE A 381 -13.65 1.38 -10.33
N ARG A 382 -13.15 2.02 -9.27
CA ARG A 382 -11.95 2.87 -9.37
C ARG A 382 -10.77 2.11 -9.96
N ASN A 383 -10.47 0.93 -9.41
CA ASN A 383 -9.40 0.06 -9.88
C ASN A 383 -9.52 -0.30 -11.37
N LEU A 384 -10.73 -0.61 -11.83
CA LEU A 384 -11.03 -0.92 -13.23
C LEU A 384 -10.88 0.32 -14.13
N VAL A 385 -11.38 1.47 -13.68
CA VAL A 385 -11.25 2.73 -14.41
C VAL A 385 -9.77 3.16 -14.49
N GLU A 386 -9.00 2.94 -13.43
CA GLU A 386 -7.57 3.31 -13.36
C GLU A 386 -6.72 2.57 -14.39
N SER A 387 -6.97 1.27 -14.60
CA SER A 387 -6.30 0.50 -15.66
C SER A 387 -6.70 0.90 -17.09
N MET A 388 -7.80 1.63 -17.25
CA MET A 388 -8.34 2.00 -18.55
C MET A 388 -7.92 3.41 -18.96
N LEU A 389 -7.92 4.35 -18.02
CA LEU A 389 -7.66 5.77 -18.26
C LEU A 389 -6.18 6.12 -18.40
N ASP A 390 -5.32 5.15 -18.72
CA ASP A 390 -4.01 5.46 -19.34
C ASP A 390 -4.19 5.98 -20.78
N ILE A 391 -5.38 5.76 -21.36
CA ILE A 391 -5.85 6.36 -22.62
C ILE A 391 -6.74 7.56 -22.26
N TYR A 392 -6.43 8.74 -22.80
CA TYR A 392 -7.22 9.95 -22.56
C TYR A 392 -8.71 9.71 -22.91
N PRO A 393 -9.66 10.11 -22.04
CA PRO A 393 -11.07 9.90 -22.32
C PRO A 393 -11.48 10.57 -23.63
N THR A 394 -12.23 9.84 -24.46
CA THR A 394 -12.79 10.33 -25.72
C THR A 394 -14.12 11.03 -25.48
N GLU A 395 -14.63 11.74 -26.49
CA GLU A 395 -15.96 12.39 -26.39
C GLU A 395 -17.08 11.40 -26.04
N ASN A 396 -16.96 10.14 -26.48
CA ASN A 396 -17.93 9.08 -26.19
C ASN A 396 -17.89 8.59 -24.73
N ASP A 397 -16.84 8.93 -23.99
CA ASP A 397 -16.67 8.51 -22.59
C ASP A 397 -17.29 9.50 -21.61
N TRP A 398 -17.58 10.74 -22.05
CA TRP A 398 -18.18 11.78 -21.21
C TRP A 398 -19.55 11.37 -20.66
N ASP A 399 -20.43 10.83 -21.49
CA ASP A 399 -21.74 10.31 -21.04
C ASP A 399 -21.62 9.28 -19.92
N THR A 400 -20.57 8.47 -19.95
CA THR A 400 -20.31 7.45 -18.92
C THR A 400 -19.80 8.11 -17.65
N ILE A 401 -18.87 9.07 -17.77
CA ILE A 401 -18.37 9.85 -16.63
C ILE A 401 -19.50 10.62 -15.96
N GLU A 402 -20.38 11.28 -16.71
CA GLU A 402 -21.54 12.02 -16.18
C GLU A 402 -22.48 11.10 -15.39
N LYS A 403 -22.85 9.95 -15.97
CA LYS A 403 -23.67 8.94 -15.27
C LYS A 403 -22.98 8.45 -14.00
N THR A 404 -21.66 8.26 -14.05
CA THR A 404 -20.87 7.86 -12.88
C THR A 404 -20.93 8.91 -11.77
N LEU A 405 -20.70 10.17 -12.12
CA LEU A 405 -20.75 11.29 -11.18
C LEU A 405 -22.14 11.36 -10.53
N ASP A 406 -23.20 11.30 -11.34
CA ASP A 406 -24.58 11.28 -10.85
C ASP A 406 -24.85 10.14 -9.87
N TRP A 407 -24.29 8.96 -10.13
CA TRP A 407 -24.39 7.84 -9.22
C TRP A 407 -23.61 8.06 -7.93
N CYS A 408 -22.39 8.60 -7.98
CA CYS A 408 -21.65 8.94 -6.78
C CYS A 408 -22.42 9.91 -5.87
N PHE A 409 -23.06 10.94 -6.45
CA PHE A 409 -23.90 11.85 -5.67
C PHE A 409 -25.12 11.15 -5.07
N LYS A 410 -25.77 10.25 -5.80
CA LYS A 410 -26.87 9.43 -5.24
C LYS A 410 -26.42 8.54 -4.09
N ILE A 411 -25.21 7.97 -4.18
CA ILE A 411 -24.61 7.17 -3.10
C ILE A 411 -24.37 8.07 -1.88
N ILE A 412 -23.78 9.25 -2.07
CA ILE A 412 -23.54 10.20 -0.97
C ILE A 412 -24.86 10.64 -0.32
N ASP A 413 -25.88 10.92 -1.12
CA ASP A 413 -27.24 11.29 -0.67
C ASP A 413 -27.94 10.16 0.09
N HIS A 414 -27.69 8.90 -0.28
CA HIS A 414 -28.31 7.76 0.38
C HIS A 414 -27.61 7.42 1.71
N PHE A 415 -26.28 7.46 1.73
CA PHE A 415 -25.46 7.10 2.88
C PHE A 415 -25.07 8.32 3.75
N LYS A 416 -26.02 9.21 4.05
CA LYS A 416 -25.76 10.46 4.80
C LYS A 416 -25.17 10.26 6.19
N GLU A 417 -25.40 9.12 6.82
CA GLU A 417 -24.87 8.82 8.16
C GLU A 417 -23.58 7.98 8.12
N ASN A 418 -23.21 7.40 6.98
CA ASN A 418 -22.00 6.59 6.84
C ASN A 418 -20.87 7.43 6.20
N GLU A 419 -20.02 8.01 7.04
CA GLU A 419 -18.90 8.85 6.61
C GLU A 419 -17.92 8.13 5.68
N GLU A 420 -17.61 6.86 5.96
CA GLU A 420 -16.64 6.09 5.17
C GLU A 420 -17.11 5.91 3.72
N VAL A 421 -18.39 5.55 3.52
CA VAL A 421 -18.96 5.39 2.17
C VAL A 421 -18.97 6.71 1.41
N ARG A 422 -19.29 7.82 2.08
CA ARG A 422 -19.29 9.16 1.48
C ARG A 422 -17.89 9.60 1.09
N ASP A 423 -16.91 9.43 1.98
CA ASP A 423 -15.52 9.75 1.70
C ASP A 423 -14.98 8.91 0.53
N LYS A 424 -15.35 7.64 0.45
CA LYS A 424 -14.99 6.77 -0.68
C LYS A 424 -15.64 7.19 -1.99
N ALA A 425 -16.91 7.58 -1.97
CA ALA A 425 -17.59 8.10 -3.15
C ALA A 425 -16.99 9.45 -3.60
N CYS A 426 -16.68 10.33 -2.65
CA CYS A 426 -15.94 11.58 -2.89
C CYS A 426 -14.55 11.32 -3.48
N GLU A 427 -13.80 10.34 -2.95
CA GLU A 427 -12.50 9.93 -3.48
C GLU A 427 -12.62 9.45 -4.93
N PHE A 428 -13.68 8.68 -5.24
CA PHE A 428 -13.92 8.21 -6.59
C PHE A 428 -14.30 9.36 -7.55
N VAL A 429 -15.13 10.31 -7.12
CA VAL A 429 -15.41 11.54 -7.88
C VAL A 429 -14.13 12.34 -8.14
N ARG A 430 -13.29 12.52 -7.11
CA ARG A 430 -11.99 13.19 -7.25
C ARG A 430 -11.12 12.49 -8.30
N PHE A 431 -11.06 11.16 -8.25
CA PHE A 431 -10.32 10.36 -9.22
C PHE A 431 -10.83 10.54 -10.66
N LEU A 432 -12.15 10.57 -10.88
CA LEU A 432 -12.73 10.82 -12.20
C LEU A 432 -12.42 12.24 -12.71
N VAL A 433 -12.49 13.23 -11.82
CA VAL A 433 -12.09 14.62 -12.12
C VAL A 433 -10.62 14.67 -12.52
N ASP A 434 -9.74 14.03 -11.75
CA ASP A 434 -8.30 14.00 -12.00
C ASP A 434 -7.97 13.41 -13.37
N LYS A 435 -8.53 12.24 -13.66
CA LYS A 435 -8.31 11.55 -14.94
C LYS A 435 -8.91 12.29 -16.13
N SER A 436 -9.91 13.14 -15.90
CA SER A 436 -10.48 13.98 -16.95
C SER A 436 -9.59 15.18 -17.32
N LYS A 437 -8.53 15.49 -16.54
CA LYS A 437 -7.47 16.50 -16.81
C LYS A 437 -7.94 17.81 -17.49
N GLY A 438 -9.11 18.33 -17.12
CA GLY A 438 -9.64 19.57 -17.70
C GLY A 438 -10.28 19.46 -19.11
N PHE A 439 -10.34 18.26 -19.70
CA PHE A 439 -11.01 18.01 -20.99
C PHE A 439 -12.52 17.85 -20.88
N TYR A 440 -13.02 17.56 -19.69
CA TYR A 440 -14.45 17.38 -19.46
C TYR A 440 -15.19 18.73 -19.66
N PRO A 441 -16.12 18.85 -20.63
CA PRO A 441 -16.71 20.15 -20.98
C PRO A 441 -17.67 20.71 -19.92
N HIS A 442 -18.13 19.88 -18.98
CA HIS A 442 -19.21 20.21 -18.03
C HIS A 442 -18.73 20.47 -16.60
N PHE A 443 -17.46 20.86 -16.42
CA PHE A 443 -16.91 21.16 -15.08
C PHE A 443 -17.68 22.25 -14.33
N LYS A 444 -18.24 23.25 -15.02
CA LYS A 444 -19.07 24.28 -14.39
C LYS A 444 -20.30 23.68 -13.69
N ILE A 445 -21.01 22.78 -14.35
CA ILE A 445 -22.19 22.09 -13.80
C ILE A 445 -21.78 21.20 -12.61
N LEU A 446 -20.65 20.51 -12.74
CA LEU A 446 -20.10 19.72 -11.64
C LEU A 446 -19.74 20.59 -10.42
N CYS A 447 -19.13 21.76 -10.63
CA CYS A 447 -18.84 22.71 -9.57
C CYS A 447 -20.12 23.20 -8.88
N GLU A 448 -21.14 23.58 -9.64
CA GLU A 448 -22.45 23.98 -9.11
C GLU A 448 -23.02 22.89 -8.19
N LYS A 449 -22.97 21.62 -8.63
CA LYS A 449 -23.44 20.48 -7.86
C LYS A 449 -22.60 20.22 -6.61
N LEU A 450 -21.28 20.31 -6.70
CA LEU A 450 -20.35 20.13 -5.57
C LEU A 450 -20.53 21.22 -4.51
N VAL A 451 -20.62 22.49 -4.92
CA VAL A 451 -20.83 23.61 -4.00
C VAL A 451 -22.17 23.47 -3.30
N LYS A 452 -23.24 23.17 -4.05
CA LYS A 452 -24.56 22.94 -3.46
C LYS A 452 -24.53 21.78 -2.45
N SER A 453 -23.91 20.66 -2.82
CA SER A 453 -23.80 19.49 -1.93
C SER A 453 -22.98 19.80 -0.66
N TYR A 454 -21.92 20.59 -0.79
CA TYR A 454 -21.13 21.07 0.34
C TYR A 454 -21.96 21.97 1.27
N GLN A 455 -22.76 22.89 0.71
CA GLN A 455 -23.65 23.76 1.48
C GLN A 455 -24.76 22.97 2.20
N ASP A 456 -25.34 21.98 1.53
CA ASP A 456 -26.46 21.20 2.07
C ASP A 456 -26.00 20.18 3.13
N MET A 457 -24.79 19.61 2.99
CA MET A 457 -24.33 18.49 3.83
C MET A 457 -23.17 18.80 4.76
N ASN A 458 -22.45 19.89 4.54
CA ASN A 458 -21.24 20.24 5.29
C ASN A 458 -20.11 19.19 5.22
N LEU A 459 -20.03 18.42 4.13
CA LEU A 459 -19.01 17.39 3.98
C LEU A 459 -17.71 17.96 3.43
N SER A 460 -16.66 17.90 4.25
CA SER A 460 -15.35 18.42 3.87
C SER A 460 -14.71 17.69 2.68
N CYS A 461 -15.13 16.46 2.35
CA CYS A 461 -14.58 15.71 1.21
C CYS A 461 -14.83 16.39 -0.14
N PHE A 462 -15.90 17.19 -0.27
CA PHE A 462 -16.16 17.99 -1.46
C PHE A 462 -15.10 19.07 -1.71
N LEU A 463 -14.50 19.60 -0.64
CA LEU A 463 -13.45 20.63 -0.74
C LEU A 463 -12.20 20.11 -1.44
N ASN A 464 -11.87 18.82 -1.29
CA ASN A 464 -10.75 18.21 -2.00
C ASN A 464 -10.99 18.14 -3.52
N ILE A 465 -12.22 17.86 -3.92
CA ILE A 465 -12.61 17.81 -5.34
C ILE A 465 -12.57 19.23 -5.91
N LEU A 466 -13.15 20.20 -5.18
CA LEU A 466 -13.15 21.61 -5.57
C LEU A 466 -11.73 22.19 -5.67
N HIS A 467 -10.83 21.80 -4.75
CA HIS A 467 -9.42 22.16 -4.81
C HIS A 467 -8.74 21.58 -6.05
N LEU A 468 -8.97 20.31 -6.38
CA LEU A 468 -8.43 19.72 -7.59
C LEU A 468 -8.93 20.44 -8.87
N ILE A 469 -10.22 20.79 -8.91
CA ILE A 469 -10.78 21.57 -10.03
C ILE A 469 -10.12 22.95 -10.12
N PHE A 470 -9.91 23.62 -8.98
CA PHE A 470 -9.18 24.88 -8.93
C PHE A 470 -7.76 24.74 -9.51
N GLU A 471 -7.03 23.69 -9.13
CA GLU A 471 -5.68 23.43 -9.63
C GLU A 471 -5.61 23.32 -11.16
N PHE A 472 -6.64 22.76 -11.80
CA PHE A 472 -6.72 22.69 -13.26
C PHE A 472 -7.02 24.02 -13.94
N TYR A 473 -7.79 24.91 -13.31
CA TYR A 473 -8.33 26.09 -13.98
C TYR A 473 -7.66 27.40 -13.63
N VAL A 474 -6.89 27.43 -12.56
CA VAL A 474 -6.30 28.68 -12.09
C VAL A 474 -5.34 29.32 -13.09
N THR A 475 -4.69 28.52 -13.95
CA THR A 475 -3.75 28.99 -14.97
C THR A 475 -4.45 29.60 -16.19
N GLU A 476 -5.73 29.32 -16.39
CA GLU A 476 -6.50 29.80 -17.54
C GLU A 476 -7.38 30.99 -17.14
N ALA A 477 -7.02 32.20 -17.59
CA ALA A 477 -7.68 33.44 -17.20
C ALA A 477 -9.20 33.44 -17.45
N GLU A 478 -9.64 32.98 -18.63
CA GLU A 478 -11.06 32.90 -18.99
C GLU A 478 -11.85 31.95 -18.08
N ARG A 479 -11.18 30.90 -17.57
CA ARG A 479 -11.84 29.89 -16.74
C ARG A 479 -11.94 30.31 -15.27
N TRP A 480 -11.07 31.20 -14.82
CA TRP A 480 -11.14 31.75 -13.48
C TRP A 480 -12.38 32.62 -13.24
N GLU A 481 -12.80 33.42 -14.22
CA GLU A 481 -13.93 34.34 -14.07
C GLU A 481 -15.25 33.63 -13.71
N TRP A 482 -15.49 32.46 -14.30
CA TRP A 482 -16.69 31.68 -13.96
C TRP A 482 -16.53 30.86 -12.67
N PHE A 483 -15.30 30.54 -12.26
CA PHE A 483 -15.04 29.76 -11.05
C PHE A 483 -15.07 30.62 -9.77
N LEU A 484 -14.68 31.90 -9.87
CA LEU A 484 -14.64 32.82 -8.73
C LEU A 484 -15.97 32.92 -7.93
N PRO A 485 -17.17 32.98 -8.54
CA PRO A 485 -18.42 32.91 -7.80
C PRO A 485 -18.57 31.67 -6.92
N PHE A 486 -18.09 30.51 -7.37
CA PHE A 486 -18.13 29.27 -6.58
C PHE A 486 -17.19 29.33 -5.39
N VAL A 487 -15.97 29.86 -5.59
CA VAL A 487 -15.01 30.06 -4.51
C VAL A 487 -15.60 30.96 -3.43
N ARG A 488 -16.29 32.04 -3.80
CA ARG A 488 -16.98 32.92 -2.84
C ARG A 488 -18.01 32.18 -2.01
N LEU A 489 -18.88 31.39 -2.65
CA LEU A 489 -19.91 30.61 -1.96
C LEU A 489 -19.31 29.57 -1.00
N ILE A 490 -18.24 28.87 -1.43
CA ILE A 490 -17.52 27.92 -0.57
C ILE A 490 -16.91 28.63 0.64
N PHE A 491 -16.37 29.83 0.41
CA PHE A 491 -15.72 30.62 1.44
C PHE A 491 -16.70 31.14 2.47
N GLU A 492 -17.79 31.77 2.03
CA GLU A 492 -18.84 32.28 2.91
C GLU A 492 -19.40 31.15 3.78
N HIS A 493 -19.80 30.03 3.16
CA HIS A 493 -20.34 28.87 3.87
C HIS A 493 -19.32 28.22 4.79
N GLY A 494 -18.07 28.05 4.33
CA GLY A 494 -17.00 27.47 5.13
C GLY A 494 -16.66 28.32 6.36
N LEU A 495 -16.66 29.65 6.22
CA LEU A 495 -16.45 30.55 7.35
C LEU A 495 -17.63 30.55 8.32
N ASP A 496 -18.88 30.50 7.83
CA ASP A 496 -20.07 30.33 8.69
C ASP A 496 -19.92 29.06 9.54
N LEU A 497 -19.53 27.93 8.92
CA LEU A 497 -19.31 26.68 9.63
C LEU A 497 -18.22 26.77 10.70
N LEU A 498 -17.10 27.45 10.43
CA LEU A 498 -16.00 27.58 11.38
C LEU A 498 -16.38 28.47 12.58
N VAL A 499 -17.20 29.49 12.35
CA VAL A 499 -17.73 30.35 13.41
C VAL A 499 -18.73 29.56 14.28
N ASP A 500 -19.61 28.78 13.66
CA ASP A 500 -20.71 28.10 14.37
C ASP A 500 -20.27 26.80 15.08
N LYS A 501 -19.41 25.98 14.47
CA LYS A 501 -19.14 24.62 14.95
C LYS A 501 -18.03 24.49 16.02
N CYS A 502 -17.40 25.59 16.44
CA CYS A 502 -16.11 25.56 17.14
C CYS A 502 -15.08 24.78 16.29
N SER A 503 -14.12 25.48 15.70
CA SER A 503 -13.07 24.94 14.82
C SER A 503 -12.44 23.62 15.31
N ASP A 504 -12.42 23.43 16.63
CA ASP A 504 -11.80 22.29 17.31
C ASP A 504 -12.55 20.96 17.13
N THR A 505 -13.80 20.99 16.68
CA THR A 505 -14.63 19.78 16.54
C THR A 505 -14.36 18.99 15.26
N ASP A 506 -13.82 19.62 14.22
CA ASP A 506 -13.49 18.95 12.95
C ASP A 506 -12.19 19.49 12.31
N PRO A 507 -11.02 19.04 12.79
CA PRO A 507 -9.72 19.44 12.26
C PRO A 507 -9.53 19.12 10.77
N ILE A 508 -10.19 18.07 10.28
CA ILE A 508 -10.09 17.63 8.88
C ILE A 508 -10.79 18.65 7.98
N HIS A 509 -11.98 19.13 8.37
CA HIS A 509 -12.68 20.18 7.65
C HIS A 509 -11.88 21.47 7.62
N VAL A 510 -11.33 21.90 8.77
CA VAL A 510 -10.46 23.08 8.85
C VAL A 510 -9.29 22.95 7.88
N SER A 511 -8.56 21.84 7.91
CA SER A 511 -7.39 21.61 7.05
C SER A 511 -7.76 21.66 5.57
N ARG A 512 -8.81 20.94 5.14
CA ARG A 512 -9.25 20.92 3.73
C ARG A 512 -9.68 22.31 3.26
N LEU A 513 -10.39 23.07 4.10
CA LEU A 513 -10.88 24.42 3.78
C LEU A 513 -9.73 25.44 3.71
N MET A 514 -8.85 25.45 4.72
CA MET A 514 -7.70 26.35 4.77
C MET A 514 -6.69 26.07 3.67
N ASN A 515 -6.50 24.80 3.30
CA ASN A 515 -5.68 24.42 2.17
C ASN A 515 -6.23 24.98 0.84
N LEU A 516 -7.54 24.85 0.60
CA LEU A 516 -8.19 25.45 -0.57
C LEU A 516 -7.99 26.97 -0.58
N PHE A 517 -8.21 27.63 0.55
CA PHE A 517 -8.06 29.09 0.65
C PHE A 517 -6.62 29.54 0.40
N ARG A 518 -5.64 28.81 0.94
CA ARG A 518 -4.22 29.09 0.70
C ARG A 518 -3.89 28.99 -0.79
N SER A 519 -4.30 27.91 -1.47
CA SER A 519 -4.05 27.73 -2.90
C SER A 519 -4.70 28.84 -3.74
N VAL A 520 -5.91 29.26 -3.38
CA VAL A 520 -6.61 30.38 -4.02
C VAL A 520 -5.86 31.70 -3.79
N LEU A 521 -5.48 31.99 -2.54
CA LEU A 521 -4.70 33.19 -2.20
C LEU A 521 -3.34 33.23 -2.91
N GLU A 522 -2.70 32.08 -3.05
CA GLU A 522 -1.39 31.97 -3.69
C GLU A 522 -1.43 32.41 -5.16
N ARG A 523 -2.50 32.07 -5.88
CA ARG A 523 -2.55 32.22 -7.33
C ARG A 523 -3.49 33.33 -7.81
N LYS A 524 -4.45 33.75 -6.99
CA LYS A 524 -5.50 34.72 -7.32
C LYS A 524 -5.65 35.82 -6.26
N TYR A 525 -4.54 36.22 -5.68
CA TYR A 525 -4.46 37.17 -4.57
C TYR A 525 -5.28 38.46 -4.79
N ASP A 526 -5.10 39.13 -5.94
CA ASP A 526 -5.81 40.38 -6.28
C ASP A 526 -7.34 40.20 -6.29
N ASP A 527 -7.80 39.16 -6.97
CA ASP A 527 -9.24 38.88 -7.14
C ASP A 527 -9.90 38.51 -5.81
N VAL A 528 -9.13 37.83 -4.94
CA VAL A 528 -9.55 37.48 -3.59
C VAL A 528 -9.68 38.75 -2.74
N LEU A 529 -8.69 39.64 -2.76
CA LEU A 529 -8.74 40.89 -2.02
C LEU A 529 -9.86 41.83 -2.49
N ALA A 530 -10.12 41.88 -3.79
CA ALA A 530 -11.14 42.74 -4.38
C ALA A 530 -12.56 42.15 -4.24
N GLY A 531 -12.67 40.82 -4.28
CA GLY A 531 -13.94 40.13 -4.51
C GLY A 531 -14.47 39.32 -3.33
N MET A 532 -13.69 39.10 -2.27
CA MET A 532 -14.08 38.26 -1.13
C MET A 532 -14.08 39.03 0.19
N GLU A 533 -14.86 38.57 1.16
CA GLU A 533 -14.95 39.20 2.48
C GLU A 533 -13.76 38.81 3.38
N ILE A 534 -12.56 39.30 3.03
CA ILE A 534 -11.31 38.93 3.70
C ILE A 534 -11.30 39.26 5.20
N GLY A 535 -12.06 40.28 5.61
CA GLY A 535 -12.20 40.62 7.03
C GLY A 535 -12.71 39.45 7.88
N ARG A 536 -13.65 38.66 7.36
CA ARG A 536 -14.19 37.48 8.07
C ARG A 536 -13.16 36.36 8.14
N LEU A 537 -12.44 36.08 7.07
CA LEU A 537 -11.35 35.09 7.10
C LEU A 537 -10.28 35.47 8.10
N VAL A 538 -9.86 36.74 8.11
CA VAL A 538 -8.84 37.20 9.05
C VAL A 538 -9.34 37.08 10.49
N ALA A 539 -10.61 37.40 10.77
CA ALA A 539 -11.19 37.22 12.09
C ALA A 539 -11.20 35.74 12.51
N VAL A 540 -11.76 34.86 11.68
CA VAL A 540 -11.82 33.41 11.95
C VAL A 540 -10.43 32.81 12.12
N SER A 541 -9.47 33.17 11.26
CA SER A 541 -8.11 32.66 11.38
C SER A 541 -7.34 33.24 12.55
N ALA A 542 -7.60 34.49 12.95
CA ALA A 542 -7.03 35.05 14.17
C ALA A 542 -7.54 34.33 15.42
N ASP A 543 -8.82 33.96 15.45
CA ASP A 543 -9.39 33.15 16.53
C ASP A 543 -8.81 31.71 16.49
N GLY A 544 -8.62 31.14 15.29
CA GLY A 544 -7.97 29.84 15.10
C GLY A 544 -6.52 29.77 15.59
N LEU A 545 -5.78 30.89 15.64
CA LEU A 545 -4.47 30.94 16.28
C LEU A 545 -4.53 30.68 17.80
N LEU A 546 -5.71 30.85 18.41
CA LEU A 546 -5.95 30.56 19.82
C LEU A 546 -6.43 29.12 20.06
N SER A 547 -6.57 28.29 19.03
CA SER A 547 -6.88 26.86 19.23
C SER A 547 -5.77 26.17 20.03
N ASP A 548 -6.12 25.20 20.87
CA ASP A 548 -5.16 24.32 21.55
C ASP A 548 -4.74 23.13 20.67
N ASN A 549 -5.42 22.91 19.53
CA ASN A 549 -5.08 21.88 18.56
C ASN A 549 -4.01 22.39 17.58
N GLU A 550 -2.81 21.82 17.65
CA GLU A 550 -1.66 22.23 16.84
C GLU A 550 -1.92 22.13 15.32
N SER A 551 -2.70 21.13 14.88
CA SER A 551 -3.04 20.99 13.46
C SER A 551 -3.92 22.14 12.99
N ILE A 552 -4.92 22.53 13.78
CA ILE A 552 -5.82 23.65 13.46
C ILE A 552 -5.06 24.97 13.48
N PHE A 553 -4.27 25.20 14.54
CA PHE A 553 -3.38 26.35 14.66
C PHE A 553 -2.52 26.54 13.40
N LYS A 554 -1.86 25.46 12.96
CA LYS A 554 -0.95 25.49 11.81
C LYS A 554 -1.66 25.88 10.51
N GLU A 555 -2.86 25.36 10.27
CA GLU A 555 -3.62 25.66 9.04
C GLU A 555 -4.04 27.13 8.99
N HIS A 556 -4.55 27.68 10.11
CA HIS A 556 -4.88 29.10 10.21
C HIS A 556 -3.64 30.00 10.11
N LEU A 557 -2.55 29.61 10.76
CA LEU A 557 -1.27 30.30 10.67
C LEU A 557 -0.78 30.39 9.23
N GLN A 558 -0.83 29.28 8.48
CA GLN A 558 -0.37 29.24 7.09
C GLN A 558 -1.21 30.13 6.17
N VAL A 559 -2.54 30.19 6.37
CA VAL A 559 -3.40 31.08 5.59
C VAL A 559 -3.09 32.55 5.89
N LEU A 560 -2.90 32.92 7.15
CA LEU A 560 -2.53 34.28 7.54
C LEU A 560 -1.14 34.66 7.01
N GLN A 561 -0.16 33.74 7.13
CA GLN A 561 1.17 33.93 6.56
C GLN A 561 1.10 34.16 5.06
N GLN A 562 0.38 33.31 4.31
CA GLN A 562 0.20 33.47 2.86
C GLN A 562 -0.42 34.84 2.52
N LEU A 563 -1.46 35.25 3.25
CA LEU A 563 -2.16 36.50 3.03
C LEU A 563 -1.24 37.72 3.24
N PHE A 564 -0.45 37.74 4.31
CA PHE A 564 0.43 38.87 4.60
C PHE A 564 1.78 38.81 3.88
N GLU A 565 2.29 37.62 3.54
CA GLU A 565 3.55 37.47 2.80
C GLU A 565 3.39 37.86 1.34
N ARG A 566 2.34 37.38 0.66
CA ARG A 566 2.14 37.64 -0.78
C ARG A 566 2.06 39.11 -1.11
N SER A 567 1.58 39.91 -0.17
CA SER A 567 1.57 41.36 -0.25
C SER A 567 2.95 41.95 -0.65
N THR A 568 4.06 41.27 -0.34
CA THR A 568 5.44 41.70 -0.67
C THR A 568 5.97 41.27 -2.03
N THR A 569 5.31 40.34 -2.72
CA THR A 569 5.85 39.72 -3.95
C THR A 569 5.93 40.73 -5.10
N ALA A 570 7.05 40.71 -5.83
CA ALA A 570 7.37 41.73 -6.83
C ALA A 570 6.35 41.83 -7.98
N ASP A 571 5.67 40.72 -8.30
CA ASP A 571 4.68 40.66 -9.38
C ASP A 571 3.43 41.53 -9.12
N LEU A 572 3.15 41.88 -7.85
CA LEU A 572 2.00 42.70 -7.47
C LEU A 572 2.24 44.22 -7.60
N LYS A 573 3.49 44.66 -7.75
CA LYS A 573 3.89 46.08 -7.66
C LYS A 573 3.40 46.99 -8.80
N ASN A 574 2.56 46.47 -9.70
CA ASN A 574 2.13 47.18 -10.91
C ASN A 574 0.63 47.54 -10.92
N ARG A 575 -0.11 47.32 -9.83
CA ARG A 575 -1.57 47.57 -9.77
C ARG A 575 -1.96 48.42 -8.53
N PRO A 576 -2.25 49.72 -8.70
CA PRO A 576 -2.62 50.62 -7.59
C PRO A 576 -3.84 50.15 -6.77
N GLU A 577 -4.76 49.42 -7.39
CA GLU A 577 -5.94 48.85 -6.74
C GLU A 577 -5.56 47.80 -5.69
N THR A 578 -4.56 46.97 -6.00
CA THR A 578 -4.02 45.96 -5.08
C THR A 578 -3.36 46.63 -3.87
N ASP A 579 -2.55 47.67 -4.10
CA ASP A 579 -1.92 48.43 -3.02
C ASP A 579 -2.97 49.01 -2.06
N PHE A 580 -4.04 49.59 -2.61
CA PHE A 580 -5.14 50.11 -1.80
C PHE A 580 -5.84 49.02 -0.99
N ALA A 581 -6.12 47.86 -1.60
CA ALA A 581 -6.74 46.73 -0.94
C ALA A 581 -5.85 46.16 0.19
N VAL A 582 -4.55 46.05 -0.04
CA VAL A 582 -3.59 45.63 0.99
C VAL A 582 -3.49 46.65 2.12
N ILE A 583 -3.39 47.96 1.83
CA ILE A 583 -3.39 49.00 2.87
C ILE A 583 -4.65 48.89 3.73
N ARG A 584 -5.81 48.64 3.10
CA ARG A 584 -7.08 48.40 3.81
C ARG A 584 -7.02 47.14 4.67
N LEU A 585 -6.47 46.04 4.17
CA LEU A 585 -6.25 44.81 4.92
C LEU A 585 -5.47 45.07 6.21
N TYR A 586 -4.31 45.73 6.13
CA TYR A 586 -3.51 46.06 7.30
C TYR A 586 -4.26 46.95 8.29
N ARG A 587 -4.87 48.04 7.80
CA ARG A 587 -5.54 49.02 8.67
C ARG A 587 -6.76 48.45 9.40
N LEU A 588 -7.55 47.62 8.73
CA LEU A 588 -8.82 47.14 9.26
C LEU A 588 -8.69 45.79 9.97
N HIS A 589 -7.78 44.92 9.53
CA HIS A 589 -7.81 43.50 9.90
C HIS A 589 -6.52 42.98 10.56
N ALA A 590 -5.40 43.71 10.53
CA ALA A 590 -4.18 43.22 11.21
C ALA A 590 -4.30 43.24 12.75
N LYS A 591 -5.14 44.10 13.32
CA LYS A 591 -5.32 44.23 14.78
C LYS A 591 -5.68 42.91 15.49
N PRO A 592 -6.74 42.16 15.10
CA PRO A 592 -7.06 40.89 15.73
C PRO A 592 -5.93 39.86 15.62
N VAL A 593 -5.23 39.79 14.48
CA VAL A 593 -4.10 38.86 14.30
C VAL A 593 -2.95 39.18 15.26
N VAL A 594 -2.57 40.46 15.36
CA VAL A 594 -1.53 40.90 16.31
C VAL A 594 -1.93 40.58 17.74
N LYS A 595 -3.20 40.78 18.09
CA LYS A 595 -3.74 40.44 19.42
C LYS A 595 -3.57 38.93 19.69
N SER A 596 -4.05 38.06 18.80
CA SER A 596 -3.96 36.61 19.00
C SER A 596 -2.51 36.13 19.07
N CYS A 597 -1.61 36.64 18.23
CA CYS A 597 -0.18 36.31 18.31
C CYS A 597 0.44 36.70 19.66
N LEU A 598 0.10 37.88 20.18
CA LEU A 598 0.56 38.30 21.51
C LEU A 598 0.04 37.36 22.60
N GLU A 599 -1.24 37.01 22.57
CA GLU A 599 -1.86 36.10 23.53
C GLU A 599 -1.18 34.72 23.50
N VAL A 600 -0.91 34.18 22.32
CA VAL A 600 -0.17 32.91 22.17
C VAL A 600 1.24 33.01 22.77
N ILE A 601 2.04 34.01 22.37
CA ILE A 601 3.43 34.18 22.85
C ILE A 601 3.48 34.43 24.37
N LEU A 602 2.49 35.11 24.92
CA LEU A 602 2.40 35.40 26.35
C LEU A 602 1.74 34.28 27.18
N SER A 603 1.28 33.19 26.54
CA SER A 603 0.62 32.07 27.22
C SER A 603 1.55 30.86 27.39
N ARG A 604 1.18 29.95 28.30
CA ARG A 604 1.91 28.70 28.52
C ARG A 604 1.51 27.65 27.46
N ARG A 605 1.96 27.84 26.22
CA ARG A 605 1.76 26.92 25.08
C ARG A 605 3.06 26.23 24.69
N SER A 606 2.98 25.23 23.80
CA SER A 606 4.19 24.59 23.27
C SER A 606 4.96 25.55 22.38
N GLN A 607 6.26 25.29 22.27
CA GLN A 607 7.20 26.13 21.54
C GLN A 607 6.78 26.35 20.08
N SER A 608 6.23 25.34 19.39
CA SER A 608 5.80 25.45 17.99
C SER A 608 4.74 26.55 17.74
N PHE A 609 3.84 26.80 18.70
CA PHE A 609 2.84 27.86 18.60
C PHE A 609 3.49 29.24 18.73
N VAL A 610 4.41 29.37 19.69
CA VAL A 610 5.17 30.61 19.95
C VAL A 610 6.02 30.98 18.74
N GLU A 611 6.75 30.02 18.20
CA GLU A 611 7.57 30.17 16.99
C GLU A 611 6.72 30.60 15.79
N GLY A 612 5.58 29.95 15.59
CA GLY A 612 4.64 30.29 14.52
C GLY A 612 4.14 31.74 14.60
N CYS A 613 3.73 32.19 15.78
CA CYS A 613 3.26 33.56 16.00
C CYS A 613 4.38 34.60 15.86
N GLY A 614 5.61 34.29 16.33
CA GLY A 614 6.79 35.13 16.13
C GLY A 614 7.08 35.35 14.64
N SER A 615 7.11 34.25 13.88
CA SER A 615 7.23 34.26 12.43
C SER A 615 6.15 35.12 11.76
N LEU A 616 4.88 34.95 12.13
CA LEU A 616 3.77 35.69 11.51
C LEU A 616 3.86 37.20 11.77
N LEU A 617 4.18 37.61 13.00
CA LEU A 617 4.37 39.03 13.33
C LEU A 617 5.50 39.68 12.50
N HIS A 618 6.61 38.97 12.33
CA HIS A 618 7.70 39.41 11.47
C HIS A 618 7.27 39.53 10.00
N THR A 619 6.55 38.52 9.46
CA THR A 619 6.01 38.56 8.09
C THR A 619 5.09 39.76 7.88
N MET A 620 4.17 40.03 8.81
CA MET A 620 3.25 41.17 8.73
C MET A 620 4.01 42.50 8.75
N HIS A 621 5.00 42.67 9.63
CA HIS A 621 5.77 43.92 9.70
C HIS A 621 6.65 44.15 8.47
N SER A 622 7.25 43.07 7.97
CA SER A 622 8.01 43.11 6.71
C SER A 622 7.10 43.52 5.55
N GLY A 623 5.90 42.94 5.47
CA GLY A 623 4.89 43.29 4.49
C GLY A 623 4.43 44.75 4.57
N GLU A 624 4.16 45.24 5.77
CA GLU A 624 3.85 46.65 6.00
C GLU A 624 4.97 47.57 5.46
N LYS A 625 6.23 47.29 5.82
CA LYS A 625 7.38 48.10 5.39
C LYS A 625 7.52 48.14 3.87
N THR A 626 7.32 47.01 3.20
CA THR A 626 7.49 46.90 1.75
C THR A 626 6.42 47.65 0.97
N ILE A 627 5.17 47.66 1.44
CA ILE A 627 4.01 48.10 0.65
C ILE A 627 3.52 49.47 1.06
N ILE A 628 3.41 49.69 2.37
CA ILE A 628 2.89 50.95 2.94
C ILE A 628 4.05 51.94 3.15
N GLY A 629 5.26 51.41 3.33
CA GLY A 629 6.48 52.18 3.50
C GLY A 629 6.91 52.30 4.95
N ILE A 630 8.21 52.56 5.14
CA ILE A 630 8.91 52.56 6.44
C ILE A 630 8.39 53.60 7.46
N HIS A 631 7.62 54.59 7.01
CA HIS A 631 7.11 55.67 7.86
C HIS A 631 5.78 55.32 8.53
N VAL A 632 5.06 54.32 8.02
CA VAL A 632 3.81 53.84 8.61
C VAL A 632 4.14 52.70 9.59
N LYS A 633 3.50 52.76 10.77
CA LYS A 633 3.80 51.92 11.94
C LYS A 633 2.51 51.30 12.52
N ILE A 634 1.68 50.72 11.67
CA ILE A 634 0.40 50.07 12.00
C ILE A 634 0.65 48.90 12.96
N ILE A 635 1.49 47.93 12.60
CA ILE A 635 1.76 46.75 13.45
C ILE A 635 2.33 47.17 14.80
N HIS A 636 3.31 48.08 14.79
CA HIS A 636 3.86 48.68 16.01
C HIS A 636 2.79 49.39 16.86
N GLY A 637 1.89 50.15 16.24
CA GLY A 637 0.78 50.82 16.93
C GLY A 637 -0.19 49.82 17.58
N PHE A 638 -0.48 48.72 16.90
CA PHE A 638 -1.31 47.64 17.43
C PHE A 638 -0.64 46.91 18.59
N LEU A 639 0.65 46.58 18.49
CA LEU A 639 1.41 45.98 19.60
C LEU A 639 1.37 46.87 20.85
N PHE A 640 1.63 48.18 20.70
CA PHE A 640 1.56 49.12 21.82
C PHE A 640 0.17 49.17 22.46
N MET A 641 -0.88 49.23 21.63
CA MET A 641 -2.27 49.28 22.09
C MET A 641 -2.69 47.99 22.80
N MET A 642 -2.34 46.82 22.25
CA MET A 642 -2.68 45.52 22.85
C MET A 642 -1.89 45.30 24.13
N TRP A 643 -0.60 45.63 24.15
CA TRP A 643 0.22 45.59 25.36
C TRP A 643 -0.37 46.45 26.47
N LYS A 644 -0.72 47.72 26.18
CA LYS A 644 -1.32 48.63 27.16
C LYS A 644 -2.64 48.11 27.75
N ASN A 645 -3.39 47.32 26.98
CA ASN A 645 -4.68 46.77 27.40
C ASN A 645 -4.56 45.38 28.04
N HIS A 646 -3.37 44.77 28.04
CA HIS A 646 -3.17 43.43 28.61
C HIS A 646 -3.19 43.51 30.14
N SER A 647 -3.95 42.62 30.80
CA SER A 647 -4.19 42.67 32.25
C SER A 647 -2.91 42.67 33.09
N ASN A 648 -1.87 42.00 32.58
CA ASN A 648 -0.59 41.81 33.27
C ASN A 648 0.49 42.80 32.81
N ALA A 649 0.15 43.82 32.00
CA ALA A 649 1.13 44.76 31.45
C ALA A 649 1.90 45.55 32.54
N VAL A 650 1.33 45.66 33.74
CA VAL A 650 1.97 46.31 34.90
C VAL A 650 3.07 45.42 35.49
N ASP A 651 2.87 44.10 35.49
CA ASP A 651 3.78 43.16 36.16
C ASP A 651 4.99 42.80 35.28
N TYR A 652 4.84 42.85 33.96
CA TYR A 652 5.89 42.50 33.01
C TYR A 652 6.86 43.64 32.65
N GLY A 653 6.52 44.89 32.99
CA GLY A 653 7.36 46.07 32.72
C GLY A 653 7.45 46.45 31.22
N SER A 654 8.14 47.56 30.92
CA SER A 654 8.36 48.03 29.53
C SER A 654 9.34 47.16 28.75
N SER A 655 10.13 46.33 29.42
CA SER A 655 11.16 45.47 28.82
C SER A 655 10.57 44.46 27.84
N ILE A 656 9.44 43.82 28.15
CA ILE A 656 8.83 42.83 27.24
C ILE A 656 8.28 43.50 25.98
N LEU A 657 7.66 44.69 26.10
CA LEU A 657 7.22 45.44 24.94
C LEU A 657 8.40 45.80 24.03
N ASP A 658 9.52 46.26 24.58
CA ASP A 658 10.73 46.57 23.82
C ASP A 658 11.24 45.33 23.06
N ARG A 659 11.12 44.13 23.65
CA ARG A 659 11.47 42.86 23.00
C ARG A 659 10.50 42.48 21.88
N PHE A 660 9.19 42.72 22.01
CA PHE A 660 8.25 42.57 20.90
C PHE A 660 8.54 43.56 19.76
N ILE A 661 8.90 44.81 20.10
CA ILE A 661 9.32 45.80 19.11
C ILE A 661 10.63 45.36 18.43
N LYS A 662 11.57 44.76 19.17
CA LYS A 662 12.77 44.15 18.60
C LYS A 662 12.40 43.00 17.66
N LEU A 663 11.54 42.08 18.11
CA LEU A 663 11.07 40.91 17.36
C LEU A 663 10.52 41.26 15.99
N ILE A 664 9.68 42.28 15.88
CA ILE A 664 9.15 42.66 14.55
C ILE A 664 10.20 43.38 13.69
N ASN A 665 11.22 44.02 14.29
CA ASN A 665 12.17 44.87 13.59
C ASN A 665 13.44 44.16 13.10
N VAL A 666 13.69 42.93 13.53
CA VAL A 666 14.79 42.12 12.98
C VAL A 666 14.60 41.93 11.47
N SER A 667 15.71 41.73 10.76
CA SER A 667 15.69 41.46 9.32
C SER A 667 15.50 39.99 8.98
N ASP A 668 15.79 39.11 9.93
CA ASP A 668 15.80 37.66 9.74
C ASP A 668 14.63 37.00 10.48
N LYS A 669 13.97 36.06 9.78
CA LYS A 669 12.78 35.37 10.29
C LYS A 669 13.12 34.46 11.47
N ASP A 670 14.27 33.78 11.43
CA ASP A 670 14.69 32.85 12.47
C ASP A 670 15.09 33.61 13.75
N GLU A 671 15.67 34.81 13.61
CA GLU A 671 15.89 35.72 14.74
C GLU A 671 14.57 36.16 15.40
N ALA A 672 13.51 36.42 14.62
CA ALA A 672 12.19 36.75 15.16
C ALA A 672 11.57 35.56 15.92
N ILE A 673 11.72 34.35 15.38
CA ILE A 673 11.30 33.10 16.02
C ILE A 673 12.02 32.92 17.35
N TYR A 674 13.35 33.06 17.35
CA TYR A 674 14.17 32.97 18.56
C TYR A 674 13.72 33.98 19.63
N LEU A 675 13.51 35.25 19.25
CA LEU A 675 13.05 36.28 20.17
C LEU A 675 11.66 35.99 20.74
N ALA A 676 10.74 35.42 19.96
CA ALA A 676 9.42 35.01 20.46
C ALA A 676 9.56 33.93 21.55
N THR A 677 10.37 32.91 21.28
CA THR A 677 10.66 31.83 22.24
C THR A 677 11.37 32.36 23.49
N GLU A 678 12.32 33.27 23.34
CA GLU A 678 13.05 33.89 24.46
C GLU A 678 12.12 34.82 25.29
N ILE A 679 11.08 35.42 24.70
CA ILE A 679 10.04 36.15 25.46
C ILE A 679 9.20 35.16 26.26
N ASN A 680 8.76 34.07 25.64
CA ASN A 680 7.93 33.06 26.30
C ASN A 680 8.68 32.33 27.43
N SER A 681 9.96 31.97 27.22
CA SER A 681 10.77 31.27 28.21
C SER A 681 11.07 32.11 29.46
N GLU A 682 11.23 33.43 29.32
CA GLU A 682 11.39 34.33 30.48
C GLU A 682 10.14 34.31 31.38
N LEU A 683 8.95 34.14 30.80
CA LEU A 683 7.68 34.13 31.53
C LEU A 683 7.40 32.80 32.24
N TYR A 684 7.83 31.68 31.65
CA TYR A 684 7.41 30.34 32.09
C TYR A 684 8.55 29.39 32.48
N GLY A 685 9.81 29.80 32.28
CA GLY A 685 10.99 29.08 32.76
C GLY A 685 11.25 27.74 32.07
N TYR A 686 11.27 27.72 30.73
CA TYR A 686 11.65 26.54 29.94
C TYR A 686 13.16 26.31 29.91
#